data_AF-A0AAV0QHB9-F1
#
_entry.id   AF-A0AAV0QHB9-F1
#
_cell.length_a   1.000
_cell.length_b   1.000
_cell.length_c   1.000
_cell.angle_alpha   90.00
_cell.angle_beta   90.00
_cell.angle_gamma   90.00
#
_symmetry.space_group_name_H-M   'P 1'
#
loop_
_entity.id
_entity.type
_entity.pdbx_description
1 polymer ?
#
loop_
_entity_poly.entity_id
_entity_poly.type
_entity_poly.pdbx_seq_one_letter_code
_entity_poly.pdbx_strand_id
1 'polypeptide(L)'
;TTYAKLLNFVCTHFNGKLQGVLKIIGLSSSKKTTVKILQDVSGIVKPSRLTLLLGPPGSGKTTLLKALAGKLDKNLKVSGEITYCGHDFTEFIPQRTSAYISQHDLHYGEMTVRETLEFSRRCLGVGSRQMMLEELLRREKTAGIVPNFDVDAFMKATTVATKRASLFIDYVIKILGLDICVDTVVGDEMRRGISGGQKKRVTTGEMLTGPAKVFFMDEISTGLDSSTTYQIVNYLKQIAHIMDETLVISLLQPAPETFDLFDDIILLSEGKIVYQGPTENVLEFFESMGFKCPERKGTADFLQEVTSAKDQLYYWFDGNKPYRYVPVTEFVSAFKSFYIGKDLFEELRHPFDKGGTHPAALERMKYAISKWELFRACFAREWLWMKRNSIVFVFKTVQIAIMAMLASSVFVRTKMESGQMEGAAKYGGALFFSLNNVLFNGLPEIAMTTMKLPVFFKQRDLLFYPAWAFALPIWLLSIPVSLMESGILSIITYYPIGFAPGACRFLKQFLALFGIHQMSLSLYHFAGVLGRIEVIATTIATFALLVFFVLGGYIVARYDIASWIRWGYYISPVMYGQNAIAINEFLHERWNMPIGNSTEPSIGIAFLEQRGMFTTERWYWISIVALFGFCLLFNLLFILALKYLKLGSIDDINNDIEHRTKKGMVLPFQPLSLAFHHVNYYVDMPAGMKSKGFEESRLRLLQDVSGAFRPCVLTALVGASGAGKTTLMDVLAGRKTGGYIEGTISVSGYPKNQDTFARVAGYCEQNDIHSPYVTVYESLIFSAWLRLTSDIDAETRKMFVEEVMELIELNPIRNSLVGDPGVNGLSTEQRKRLTIAVELVANPSIIFMDEPTSGLDARAAAIVMRTVRNTVDTGRTVVCTIHQPSIGIFEAFDELLLMKRGGRVIYAGPLGHESIELTIPGVTKIAEGYNPATWMLEVTSTTVEAKLRVDFAEIYASSDLYRRNEELIKELSTPTAASENLHFPTRFSQNFFTQCKACLWKQHLSYWRNSQYNAIRFYVTIVIGIMFGIVFWSKGDKIHKQQDLINLLGATYAALLFLGASNAAAIQPVVAMERTVFYRERAAGMYSALPYAFAQVSTFEGSNQQSSYS
;
A
#
# COMPACT_ATOMS: atom_id res chain seq x y z
N THR A 1 43.53 -10.17 11.84
CA THR A 1 43.46 -9.43 10.56
C THR A 1 42.09 -9.47 9.90
N THR A 2 41.44 -10.63 9.75
CA THR A 2 40.08 -10.76 9.18
C THR A 2 39.00 -10.06 10.00
N TYR A 3 39.06 -10.18 11.34
CA TYR A 3 38.17 -9.43 12.25
C TYR A 3 38.35 -7.92 12.17
N ALA A 4 39.58 -7.43 12.03
CA ALA A 4 39.85 -5.99 11.88
C ALA A 4 39.37 -5.45 10.52
N LYS A 5 39.46 -6.25 9.44
CA LYS A 5 38.89 -5.89 8.13
C LYS A 5 37.36 -5.90 8.14
N LEU A 6 36.73 -6.86 8.82
CA LEU A 6 35.28 -6.89 9.01
C LEU A 6 34.80 -5.73 9.88
N LEU A 7 35.52 -5.41 10.97
CA LEU A 7 35.20 -4.29 11.85
C LEU A 7 35.39 -2.95 11.13
N ASN A 8 36.45 -2.79 10.32
CA ASN A 8 36.62 -1.62 9.46
C ASN A 8 35.54 -1.57 8.38
N PHE A 9 35.19 -2.67 7.72
CA PHE A 9 34.10 -2.69 6.74
C PHE A 9 32.76 -2.27 7.38
N VAL A 10 32.43 -2.82 8.54
CA VAL A 10 31.25 -2.45 9.33
C VAL A 10 31.33 -0.97 9.75
N CYS A 11 32.43 -0.51 10.34
CA CYS A 11 32.55 0.89 10.80
C CYS A 11 32.54 1.89 9.64
N THR A 12 33.16 1.58 8.49
CA THR A 12 33.26 2.49 7.34
C THR A 12 31.94 2.56 6.56
N HIS A 13 31.23 1.45 6.40
CA HIS A 13 29.93 1.40 5.71
C HIS A 13 28.77 1.84 6.62
N PHE A 14 28.86 1.61 7.93
CA PHE A 14 27.82 2.01 8.87
C PHE A 14 28.03 3.40 9.49
N ASN A 15 29.23 4.01 9.60
CA ASN A 15 29.37 5.31 10.31
C ASN A 15 28.44 6.42 9.80
N GLY A 16 28.26 6.54 8.47
CA GLY A 16 27.33 7.53 7.89
C GLY A 16 25.85 7.24 8.14
N LYS A 17 25.48 5.98 8.39
CA LYS A 17 24.09 5.52 8.62
C LYS A 17 23.79 5.18 10.09
N LEU A 18 24.81 4.96 10.92
CA LEU A 18 24.75 4.89 12.37
C LEU A 18 24.38 6.27 12.93
N GLN A 19 24.77 7.37 12.25
CA GLN A 19 24.19 8.69 12.48
C GLN A 19 22.68 8.74 12.22
N GLY A 20 22.16 7.93 11.28
CA GLY A 20 20.71 7.77 11.05
C GLY A 20 20.00 7.04 12.20
N VAL A 21 20.64 6.02 12.77
CA VAL A 21 20.14 5.33 13.98
C VAL A 21 20.27 6.22 15.22
N LEU A 22 21.38 6.94 15.36
CA LEU A 22 21.57 7.97 16.39
C LEU A 22 20.63 9.17 16.21
N LYS A 23 20.18 9.49 14.99
CA LYS A 23 19.11 10.45 14.69
C LYS A 23 17.76 9.96 15.21
N ILE A 24 17.44 8.66 15.06
CA ILE A 24 16.22 8.05 15.64
C ILE A 24 16.27 8.10 17.18
N ILE A 25 17.46 8.00 17.77
CA ILE A 25 17.70 8.06 19.22
C ILE A 25 17.91 9.52 19.72
N GLY A 26 17.87 10.53 18.84
CA GLY A 26 17.91 11.95 19.20
C GLY A 26 19.29 12.53 19.56
N LEU A 27 20.39 11.86 19.21
CA LEU A 27 21.75 12.20 19.65
C LEU A 27 22.61 12.95 18.62
N SER A 28 22.09 13.31 17.43
CA SER A 28 22.86 14.06 16.43
C SER A 28 21.99 15.03 15.61
N SER A 29 22.44 16.29 15.56
CA SER A 29 21.85 17.37 14.75
C SER A 29 22.57 17.47 13.41
N SER A 30 21.83 17.33 12.30
CA SER A 30 22.34 17.55 10.94
C SER A 30 21.94 18.95 10.47
N LYS A 31 22.87 19.66 9.84
CA LYS A 31 22.61 20.93 9.13
C LYS A 31 21.64 20.64 7.98
N LYS A 32 20.36 20.92 8.18
CA LYS A 32 19.32 20.83 7.15
C LYS A 32 19.36 22.09 6.29
N THR A 33 19.50 21.93 4.98
CA THR A 33 19.25 23.00 4.00
C THR A 33 17.75 23.32 4.02
N THR A 34 17.39 24.60 4.18
CA THR A 34 15.99 25.02 4.18
C THR A 34 15.53 25.28 2.76
N VAL A 35 14.66 24.42 2.22
CA VAL A 35 13.99 24.62 0.92
C VAL A 35 12.64 25.31 1.16
N LYS A 36 12.34 26.38 0.41
CA LYS A 36 11.04 27.05 0.44
C LYS A 36 10.08 26.34 -0.52
N ILE A 37 9.09 25.64 0.03
CA ILE A 37 8.11 24.88 -0.77
C ILE A 37 7.00 25.79 -1.33
N LEU A 38 6.50 26.73 -0.52
CA LEU A 38 5.51 27.74 -0.90
C LEU A 38 6.08 29.13 -0.62
N GLN A 39 5.76 30.12 -1.45
CA GLN A 39 6.31 31.48 -1.39
C GLN A 39 5.19 32.52 -1.57
N ASP A 40 4.92 33.30 -0.52
CA ASP A 40 3.97 34.43 -0.51
C ASP A 40 2.63 34.14 -1.20
N VAL A 41 2.04 33.00 -0.84
CA VAL A 41 0.75 32.53 -1.35
C VAL A 41 -0.37 33.27 -0.64
N SER A 42 -1.31 33.87 -1.40
CA SER A 42 -2.47 34.60 -0.87
C SER A 42 -3.70 34.30 -1.71
N GLY A 43 -4.85 34.09 -1.07
CA GLY A 43 -6.06 33.67 -1.77
C GLY A 43 -7.28 33.51 -0.87
N ILE A 44 -8.47 33.49 -1.48
CA ILE A 44 -9.77 33.29 -0.81
C ILE A 44 -10.51 32.13 -1.50
N VAL A 45 -11.01 31.17 -0.71
CA VAL A 45 -11.91 30.11 -1.19
C VAL A 45 -13.32 30.42 -0.71
N LYS A 46 -14.25 30.59 -1.64
CA LYS A 46 -15.63 31.01 -1.35
C LYS A 46 -16.53 29.80 -1.01
N PRO A 47 -17.57 29.96 -0.18
CA PRO A 47 -18.52 28.89 0.14
C PRO A 47 -19.32 28.44 -1.10
N SER A 48 -19.88 27.23 -1.03
CA SER A 48 -20.76 26.63 -2.07
C SER A 48 -20.17 26.52 -3.49
N ARG A 49 -18.84 26.57 -3.63
CA ARG A 49 -18.13 26.52 -4.91
C ARG A 49 -17.20 25.32 -5.00
N LEU A 50 -17.06 24.83 -6.24
CA LEU A 50 -16.12 23.79 -6.63
C LEU A 50 -14.88 24.44 -7.25
N THR A 51 -13.77 24.47 -6.52
CA THR A 51 -12.50 25.07 -6.93
C THR A 51 -11.50 24.01 -7.42
N LEU A 52 -10.93 24.21 -8.60
CA LEU A 52 -9.85 23.40 -9.16
C LEU A 52 -8.49 23.92 -8.68
N LEU A 53 -7.66 23.08 -8.08
CA LEU A 53 -6.25 23.36 -7.83
C LEU A 53 -5.40 22.70 -8.93
N LEU A 54 -4.85 23.52 -9.82
CA LEU A 54 -4.06 23.06 -10.97
C LEU A 54 -2.60 23.49 -10.81
N GLY A 55 -1.67 22.64 -11.22
CA GLY A 55 -0.25 22.99 -11.21
C GLY A 55 0.64 21.78 -11.51
N PRO A 56 1.85 21.98 -12.04
CA PRO A 56 2.76 20.88 -12.35
C PRO A 56 3.17 20.09 -11.09
N PRO A 57 3.65 18.84 -11.21
CA PRO A 57 4.24 18.08 -10.12
C PRO A 57 5.33 18.88 -9.40
N GLY A 58 5.41 18.78 -8.08
CA GLY A 58 6.39 19.52 -7.28
C GLY A 58 6.08 21.01 -7.06
N SER A 59 5.00 21.56 -7.63
CA SER A 59 4.59 22.97 -7.42
C SER A 59 4.11 23.30 -6.00
N GLY A 60 3.87 22.30 -5.16
CA GLY A 60 3.43 22.48 -3.77
C GLY A 60 1.93 22.29 -3.51
N LYS A 61 1.16 21.72 -4.46
CA LYS A 61 -0.30 21.49 -4.34
C LYS A 61 -0.70 20.76 -3.05
N THR A 62 -0.12 19.59 -2.82
CA THR A 62 -0.35 18.77 -1.61
C THR A 62 0.02 19.53 -0.33
N THR A 63 1.12 20.29 -0.35
CA THR A 63 1.55 21.11 0.79
C THR A 63 0.54 22.22 1.09
N LEU A 64 0.00 22.88 0.05
CA LEU A 64 -1.02 23.91 0.19
C LEU A 64 -2.33 23.33 0.75
N LEU A 65 -2.82 22.21 0.21
CA LEU A 65 -4.03 21.53 0.72
C LEU A 65 -3.86 21.08 2.18
N LYS A 66 -2.70 20.52 2.53
CA LYS A 66 -2.39 20.14 3.92
C LYS A 66 -2.29 21.36 4.84
N ALA A 67 -1.78 22.49 4.36
CA ALA A 67 -1.75 23.74 5.12
C ALA A 67 -3.18 24.22 5.44
N LEU A 68 -4.03 24.31 4.42
CA LEU A 68 -5.42 24.73 4.55
C LEU A 68 -6.24 23.78 5.44
N ALA A 69 -5.98 22.47 5.37
CA ALA A 69 -6.63 21.49 6.24
C ALA A 69 -6.12 21.48 7.70
N GLY A 70 -5.12 22.31 8.04
CA GLY A 70 -4.47 22.30 9.36
C GLY A 70 -3.70 21.00 9.66
N LYS A 71 -3.20 20.33 8.61
CA LYS A 71 -2.51 19.03 8.68
C LYS A 71 -1.02 19.07 8.31
N LEU A 72 -0.46 20.27 8.17
CA LEU A 72 0.95 20.42 7.85
C LEU A 72 1.85 19.72 8.89
N ASP A 73 2.97 19.17 8.46
CA ASP A 73 3.92 18.57 9.39
C ASP A 73 4.55 19.65 10.29
N LYS A 74 4.69 19.34 11.58
CA LYS A 74 5.25 20.26 12.60
C LYS A 74 6.73 20.58 12.35
N ASN A 75 7.40 19.76 11.55
CA ASN A 75 8.79 19.98 11.15
C ASN A 75 8.93 21.10 10.11
N LEU A 76 7.84 21.46 9.42
CA LEU A 76 7.82 22.55 8.46
C LEU A 76 7.58 23.87 9.18
N LYS A 77 8.33 24.91 8.78
CA LYS A 77 8.12 26.27 9.28
C LYS A 77 7.04 26.94 8.43
N VAL A 78 6.06 27.55 9.09
CA VAL A 78 4.98 28.28 8.44
C VAL A 78 5.10 29.75 8.82
N SER A 79 4.94 30.64 7.83
CA SER A 79 4.81 32.09 8.00
C SER A 79 3.55 32.55 7.26
N GLY A 80 2.79 33.45 7.86
CA GLY A 80 1.49 33.89 7.36
C GLY A 80 0.33 33.46 8.28
N GLU A 81 -0.88 33.84 7.90
CA GLU A 81 -2.11 33.62 8.67
C GLU A 81 -3.15 32.89 7.78
N ILE A 82 -3.89 31.95 8.37
CA ILE A 82 -4.98 31.24 7.70
C ILE A 82 -6.22 31.34 8.58
N THR A 83 -7.28 31.94 8.05
CA THR A 83 -8.54 32.15 8.76
C THR A 83 -9.70 31.48 8.04
N TYR A 84 -10.67 30.95 8.80
CA TYR A 84 -11.93 30.39 8.28
C TYR A 84 -13.06 31.28 8.74
N CYS A 85 -13.73 31.95 7.79
CA CYS A 85 -14.78 32.94 8.11
C CYS A 85 -14.29 33.98 9.14
N GLY A 86 -13.04 34.43 9.00
CA GLY A 86 -12.37 35.36 9.92
C GLY A 86 -11.87 34.75 11.24
N HIS A 87 -12.14 33.49 11.54
CA HIS A 87 -11.65 32.81 12.75
C HIS A 87 -10.29 32.15 12.52
N ASP A 88 -9.38 32.32 13.48
CA ASP A 88 -8.08 31.64 13.47
C ASP A 88 -8.20 30.15 13.74
N PHE A 89 -7.22 29.36 13.27
CA PHE A 89 -7.11 27.92 13.54
C PHE A 89 -7.02 27.56 15.03
N THR A 90 -6.79 28.54 15.91
CA THR A 90 -6.78 28.36 17.36
C THR A 90 -8.18 28.40 17.98
N GLU A 91 -9.17 29.00 17.31
CA GLU A 91 -10.54 29.18 17.83
C GLU A 91 -11.44 27.95 17.62
N PHE A 92 -11.09 27.06 16.70
CA PHE A 92 -11.85 25.85 16.35
C PHE A 92 -10.93 24.68 16.00
N ILE A 93 -11.47 23.55 15.56
CA ILE A 93 -10.68 22.37 15.15
C ILE A 93 -10.75 22.22 13.63
N PRO A 94 -9.70 22.64 12.89
CA PRO A 94 -9.67 22.59 11.42
C PRO A 94 -9.86 21.19 10.86
N GLN A 95 -9.30 20.15 11.51
CA GLN A 95 -9.35 18.77 11.02
C GLN A 95 -10.74 18.12 11.17
N ARG A 96 -11.68 18.79 11.83
CA ARG A 96 -13.09 18.37 11.91
C ARG A 96 -14.00 19.22 11.04
N THR A 97 -13.71 20.50 10.95
CA THR A 97 -14.44 21.43 10.09
C THR A 97 -14.11 21.18 8.62
N SER A 98 -12.89 20.75 8.33
CA SER A 98 -12.44 20.35 6.99
C SER A 98 -11.98 18.90 6.94
N ALA A 99 -12.21 18.25 5.80
CA ALA A 99 -11.72 16.92 5.50
C ALA A 99 -10.60 17.00 4.46
N TYR A 100 -9.48 16.31 4.71
CA TYR A 100 -8.44 16.12 3.71
C TYR A 100 -8.49 14.69 3.18
N ILE A 101 -8.74 14.54 1.89
CA ILE A 101 -8.74 13.28 1.16
C ILE A 101 -7.38 13.14 0.50
N SER A 102 -6.62 12.15 0.97
CA SER A 102 -5.27 11.82 0.50
C SER A 102 -5.31 11.06 -0.83
N GLN A 103 -4.23 11.18 -1.61
CA GLN A 103 -4.00 10.40 -2.83
C GLN A 103 -4.00 8.87 -2.59
N HIS A 104 -3.56 8.43 -1.41
CA HIS A 104 -3.54 7.01 -1.06
C HIS A 104 -4.85 6.51 -0.45
N ASP A 105 -5.42 5.46 -1.05
CA ASP A 105 -6.63 4.79 -0.59
C ASP A 105 -6.33 3.70 0.46
N LEU A 106 -6.11 4.13 1.71
CA LEU A 106 -5.88 3.21 2.83
C LEU A 106 -7.19 2.81 3.51
N HIS A 107 -7.55 1.53 3.41
CA HIS A 107 -8.74 0.93 4.00
C HIS A 107 -8.44 -0.47 4.57
N TYR A 108 -9.31 -0.98 5.45
CA TYR A 108 -9.27 -2.38 5.86
C TYR A 108 -9.78 -3.26 4.70
N GLY A 109 -8.90 -4.11 4.15
CA GLY A 109 -9.24 -4.97 3.01
C GLY A 109 -10.35 -5.98 3.31
N GLU A 110 -10.57 -6.34 4.58
CA GLU A 110 -11.59 -7.29 5.00
C GLU A 110 -13.00 -6.71 5.13
N MET A 111 -13.15 -5.40 5.23
CA MET A 111 -14.45 -4.74 5.41
C MET A 111 -15.15 -4.53 4.07
N THR A 112 -16.48 -4.50 4.07
CA THR A 112 -17.26 -4.09 2.88
C THR A 112 -17.31 -2.59 2.71
N VAL A 113 -17.72 -2.14 1.52
CA VAL A 113 -17.96 -0.72 1.23
C VAL A 113 -18.95 -0.12 2.23
N ARG A 114 -20.11 -0.75 2.44
CA ARG A 114 -21.13 -0.31 3.40
C ARG A 114 -20.58 -0.24 4.82
N GLU A 115 -19.90 -1.29 5.28
CA GLU A 115 -19.36 -1.35 6.63
C GLU A 115 -18.33 -0.23 6.90
N THR A 116 -17.54 0.12 5.87
CA THR A 116 -16.55 1.21 5.95
C THR A 116 -17.23 2.57 6.10
N LEU A 117 -18.26 2.85 5.30
CA LEU A 117 -19.02 4.11 5.37
C LEU A 117 -19.82 4.22 6.67
N GLU A 118 -20.45 3.13 7.11
CA GLU A 118 -21.15 3.09 8.40
C GLU A 118 -20.22 3.31 9.59
N PHE A 119 -19.03 2.70 9.56
CA PHE A 119 -18.04 2.90 10.61
C PHE A 119 -17.59 4.36 10.68
N SER A 120 -17.32 4.99 9.53
CA SER A 120 -16.97 6.40 9.46
C SER A 120 -18.08 7.30 10.04
N ARG A 121 -19.32 7.12 9.56
CA ARG A 121 -20.49 7.88 10.02
C ARG A 121 -20.70 7.77 11.53
N ARG A 122 -20.52 6.57 12.10
CA ARG A 122 -20.64 6.31 13.54
C ARG A 122 -19.54 7.02 14.34
N CYS A 123 -18.31 7.06 13.85
CA CYS A 123 -17.18 7.70 14.55
C CYS A 123 -17.20 9.22 14.45
N LEU A 124 -17.42 9.75 13.24
CA LEU A 124 -17.41 11.19 12.96
C LEU A 124 -18.67 11.91 13.45
N GLY A 125 -19.77 11.17 13.66
CA GLY A 125 -21.04 11.71 14.12
C GLY A 125 -21.71 12.60 13.07
N VAL A 126 -22.78 13.28 13.49
CA VAL A 126 -23.59 14.16 12.61
C VAL A 126 -23.13 15.62 12.65
N GLY A 127 -22.22 15.97 13.58
CA GLY A 127 -21.82 17.34 13.87
C GLY A 127 -22.99 18.19 14.36
N SER A 128 -22.94 19.49 14.05
CA SER A 128 -23.98 20.46 14.40
C SER A 128 -25.25 20.42 13.53
N ARG A 129 -25.31 19.53 12.52
CA ARG A 129 -26.46 19.41 11.60
C ARG A 129 -27.79 19.14 12.33
N GLN A 130 -27.76 18.43 13.46
CA GLN A 130 -28.95 18.19 14.27
C GLN A 130 -29.51 19.48 14.88
N MET A 131 -28.64 20.34 15.43
CA MET A 131 -29.03 21.65 15.97
C MET A 131 -29.52 22.59 14.87
N MET A 132 -28.90 22.54 13.68
CA MET A 132 -29.35 23.34 12.53
C MET A 132 -30.74 22.92 12.06
N LEU A 133 -31.05 21.62 12.05
CA LEU A 133 -32.39 21.15 11.70
C LEU A 133 -33.43 21.55 12.74
N GLU A 134 -33.12 21.47 14.04
CA GLU A 134 -34.03 21.94 15.09
C GLU A 134 -34.36 23.43 14.93
N GLU A 135 -33.35 24.26 14.61
CA GLU A 135 -33.54 25.69 14.35
C GLU A 135 -34.28 25.95 13.03
N LEU A 136 -34.01 25.19 11.98
CA LEU A 136 -34.72 25.27 10.70
C LEU A 136 -36.19 24.92 10.88
N LEU A 137 -36.51 23.81 11.56
CA LEU A 137 -37.88 23.42 11.90
C LEU A 137 -38.59 24.48 12.75
N ARG A 138 -37.86 25.14 13.67
CA ARG A 138 -38.38 26.26 14.45
C ARG A 138 -38.74 27.43 13.52
N ARG A 139 -37.86 27.82 12.60
CA ARG A 139 -38.09 28.93 11.66
C ARG A 139 -39.22 28.63 10.67
N GLU A 140 -39.26 27.44 10.09
CA GLU A 140 -40.33 26.99 9.21
C GLU A 140 -41.69 27.06 9.91
N LYS A 141 -41.76 26.60 11.17
CA LYS A 141 -42.97 26.70 11.99
C LYS A 141 -43.37 28.14 12.29
N THR A 142 -42.40 29.03 12.49
CA THR A 142 -42.64 30.46 12.77
C THR A 142 -43.09 31.21 11.51
N ALA A 143 -42.55 30.82 10.35
CA ALA A 143 -42.84 31.40 9.04
C ALA A 143 -44.04 30.75 8.33
N GLY A 144 -44.61 29.68 8.87
CA GLY A 144 -45.73 28.95 8.25
C GLY A 144 -45.36 28.22 6.95
N ILE A 145 -44.07 27.92 6.74
CA ILE A 145 -43.57 27.27 5.52
C ILE A 145 -43.81 25.76 5.66
N VAL A 146 -44.50 25.16 4.69
CA VAL A 146 -44.61 23.71 4.55
C VAL A 146 -43.48 23.23 3.64
N PRO A 147 -42.45 22.57 4.17
CA PRO A 147 -41.34 22.11 3.35
C PRO A 147 -41.77 20.97 2.43
N ASN A 148 -41.07 20.83 1.32
CA ASN A 148 -41.25 19.70 0.40
C ASN A 148 -40.99 18.38 1.15
N PHE A 149 -41.91 17.42 1.05
CA PHE A 149 -41.85 16.14 1.77
C PHE A 149 -40.53 15.39 1.57
N ASP A 150 -40.00 15.36 0.34
CA ASP A 150 -38.76 14.63 0.04
C ASP A 150 -37.53 15.32 0.65
N VAL A 151 -37.50 16.65 0.63
CA VAL A 151 -36.41 17.46 1.21
C VAL A 151 -36.46 17.39 2.73
N ASP A 152 -37.65 17.51 3.33
CA ASP A 152 -37.86 17.40 4.77
C ASP A 152 -37.52 16.00 5.29
N ALA A 153 -37.93 14.94 4.57
CA ALA A 153 -37.57 13.57 4.89
C ALA A 153 -36.05 13.33 4.80
N PHE A 154 -35.38 13.87 3.78
CA PHE A 154 -33.94 13.80 3.63
C PHE A 154 -33.20 14.55 4.76
N MET A 155 -33.61 15.78 5.05
CA MET A 155 -33.04 16.59 6.12
C MET A 155 -33.20 15.91 7.49
N LYS A 156 -34.37 15.33 7.78
CA LYS A 156 -34.59 14.51 8.98
C LYS A 156 -33.73 13.23 8.98
N ALA A 157 -33.52 12.60 7.83
CA ALA A 157 -32.66 11.42 7.73
C ALA A 157 -31.17 11.74 7.96
N THR A 158 -30.69 12.91 7.53
CA THR A 158 -29.29 13.33 7.71
C THR A 158 -28.91 13.56 9.18
N THR A 159 -29.89 13.88 10.03
CA THR A 159 -29.71 14.31 11.43
C THR A 159 -29.89 13.21 12.48
N VAL A 160 -30.48 12.05 12.13
CA VAL A 160 -30.71 10.96 13.08
C VAL A 160 -29.43 10.16 13.37
N ALA A 161 -29.01 10.13 14.64
CA ALA A 161 -27.77 9.48 15.09
C ALA A 161 -27.86 7.95 15.32
N THR A 162 -29.05 7.36 15.39
CA THR A 162 -29.25 5.96 15.85
C THR A 162 -29.84 5.06 14.77
N LYS A 163 -29.36 3.79 14.67
CA LYS A 163 -29.79 2.55 13.94
C LYS A 163 -30.57 2.62 12.59
N ARG A 164 -31.29 3.70 12.27
CA ARG A 164 -31.85 4.10 10.96
C ARG A 164 -30.91 5.02 10.16
N ALA A 165 -29.61 5.00 10.46
CA ALA A 165 -28.56 5.72 9.73
C ALA A 165 -28.31 5.19 8.30
N SER A 166 -29.05 4.17 7.85
CA SER A 166 -28.87 3.60 6.51
C SER A 166 -29.27 4.60 5.42
N LEU A 167 -30.33 5.40 5.59
CA LEU A 167 -30.85 6.24 4.50
C LEU A 167 -29.85 7.26 3.96
N PHE A 168 -29.13 7.98 4.84
CA PHE A 168 -28.10 8.93 4.40
C PHE A 168 -26.91 8.21 3.77
N ILE A 169 -26.49 7.08 4.33
CA ILE A 169 -25.41 6.27 3.76
C ILE A 169 -25.82 5.68 2.41
N ASP A 170 -27.07 5.23 2.28
CA ASP A 170 -27.67 4.74 1.04
C ASP A 170 -27.74 5.87 0.00
N TYR A 171 -27.99 7.11 0.43
CA TYR A 171 -27.92 8.29 -0.44
C TYR A 171 -26.49 8.59 -0.89
N VAL A 172 -25.50 8.59 0.01
CA VAL A 172 -24.08 8.74 -0.33
C VAL A 172 -23.61 7.62 -1.27
N ILE A 173 -24.02 6.38 -1.02
CA ILE A 173 -23.73 5.22 -1.88
C ILE A 173 -24.33 5.42 -3.27
N LYS A 174 -25.57 5.89 -3.37
CA LYS A 174 -26.22 6.18 -4.66
C LYS A 174 -25.55 7.33 -5.39
N ILE A 175 -25.27 8.45 -4.72
CA ILE A 175 -24.57 9.60 -5.34
C ILE A 175 -23.21 9.16 -5.88
N LEU A 176 -22.45 8.39 -5.10
CA LEU A 176 -21.12 7.94 -5.52
C LEU A 176 -21.17 6.75 -6.50
N GLY A 177 -22.35 6.26 -6.90
CA GLY A 177 -22.50 5.09 -7.79
C GLY A 177 -21.82 3.82 -7.24
N LEU A 178 -21.89 3.62 -5.93
CA LEU A 178 -21.33 2.47 -5.21
C LEU A 178 -22.37 1.36 -4.95
N ASP A 179 -23.59 1.53 -5.43
CA ASP A 179 -24.74 0.63 -5.28
C ASP A 179 -24.43 -0.81 -5.71
N ILE A 180 -23.71 -0.99 -6.82
CA ILE A 180 -23.37 -2.32 -7.36
C ILE A 180 -22.38 -3.07 -6.44
N CYS A 181 -21.52 -2.35 -5.71
CA CYS A 181 -20.42 -2.93 -4.93
C CYS A 181 -20.55 -2.75 -3.41
N VAL A 182 -21.75 -2.38 -2.95
CA VAL A 182 -22.03 -2.02 -1.55
C VAL A 182 -21.66 -3.11 -0.53
N ASP A 183 -21.90 -4.38 -0.86
CA ASP A 183 -21.62 -5.54 0.01
C ASP A 183 -20.32 -6.27 -0.39
N THR A 184 -19.57 -5.74 -1.34
CA THR A 184 -18.28 -6.28 -1.77
C THR A 184 -17.18 -5.83 -0.81
N VAL A 185 -16.21 -6.71 -0.53
CA VAL A 185 -15.02 -6.36 0.26
C VAL A 185 -14.13 -5.37 -0.47
N VAL A 186 -13.56 -4.42 0.26
CA VAL A 186 -12.69 -3.39 -0.32
C VAL A 186 -11.42 -4.02 -0.92
N GLY A 187 -10.86 -5.04 -0.28
CA GLY A 187 -9.65 -5.73 -0.74
C GLY A 187 -8.35 -4.97 -0.48
N ASP A 188 -7.25 -5.70 -0.68
CA ASP A 188 -5.86 -5.25 -0.51
C ASP A 188 -5.00 -5.77 -1.68
N GLU A 189 -3.67 -5.60 -1.62
CA GLU A 189 -2.77 -6.05 -2.70
C GLU A 189 -2.79 -7.57 -2.93
N MET A 190 -3.11 -8.35 -1.90
CA MET A 190 -3.11 -9.83 -1.95
C MET A 190 -4.53 -10.40 -2.05
N ARG A 191 -5.55 -9.64 -1.67
CA ARG A 191 -6.96 -10.00 -1.67
C ARG A 191 -7.71 -9.14 -2.66
N ARG A 192 -8.19 -9.79 -3.72
CA ARG A 192 -9.08 -9.15 -4.71
C ARG A 192 -10.31 -8.56 -4.02
N GLY A 193 -10.58 -7.29 -4.27
CA GLY A 193 -11.76 -6.58 -3.79
C GLY A 193 -12.39 -5.71 -4.88
N ILE A 194 -12.82 -4.51 -4.50
CA ILE A 194 -13.36 -3.51 -5.44
C ILE A 194 -12.27 -2.95 -6.35
N SER A 195 -12.65 -2.38 -7.49
CA SER A 195 -11.68 -1.74 -8.40
C SER A 195 -11.03 -0.51 -7.76
N GLY A 196 -9.84 -0.08 -8.24
CA GLY A 196 -9.23 1.19 -7.79
C GLY A 196 -10.18 2.38 -7.96
N GLY A 197 -10.92 2.38 -9.07
CA GLY A 197 -12.07 3.23 -9.37
C GLY A 197 -13.09 3.37 -8.24
N GLN A 198 -13.54 2.23 -7.76
CA GLN A 198 -14.51 2.15 -6.66
C GLN A 198 -13.85 2.51 -5.33
N LYS A 199 -12.59 2.11 -5.10
CA LYS A 199 -11.85 2.37 -3.86
C LYS A 199 -11.68 3.87 -3.58
N LYS A 200 -11.41 4.67 -4.61
CA LYS A 200 -11.34 6.14 -4.51
C LYS A 200 -12.67 6.78 -4.14
N ARG A 201 -13.76 6.29 -4.72
CA ARG A 201 -15.12 6.71 -4.36
C ARG A 201 -15.46 6.32 -2.93
N VAL A 202 -15.01 5.16 -2.45
CA VAL A 202 -15.14 4.77 -1.04
C VAL A 202 -14.34 5.70 -0.12
N THR A 203 -13.11 6.10 -0.48
CA THR A 203 -12.32 7.08 0.29
C THR A 203 -13.05 8.43 0.39
N THR A 204 -13.62 8.89 -0.72
CA THR A 204 -14.40 10.13 -0.77
C THR A 204 -15.67 10.01 0.09
N GLY A 205 -16.41 8.90 -0.04
CA GLY A 205 -17.59 8.59 0.77
C GLY A 205 -17.28 8.49 2.27
N GLU A 206 -16.15 7.89 2.64
CA GLU A 206 -15.70 7.78 4.04
C GLU A 206 -15.66 9.19 4.66
N MET A 207 -15.16 10.19 3.95
CA MET A 207 -15.09 11.57 4.45
C MET A 207 -16.42 12.32 4.34
N LEU A 208 -17.17 12.14 3.24
CA LEU A 208 -18.49 12.78 3.03
C LEU A 208 -19.53 12.37 4.08
N THR A 209 -19.38 11.18 4.67
CA THR A 209 -20.25 10.76 5.77
C THR A 209 -20.04 11.54 7.07
N GLY A 210 -18.95 12.31 7.18
CA GLY A 210 -18.65 13.14 8.32
C GLY A 210 -19.39 14.49 8.36
N PRO A 211 -19.12 15.29 9.40
CA PRO A 211 -19.69 16.64 9.55
C PRO A 211 -18.89 17.74 8.84
N ALA A 212 -17.79 17.41 8.16
CA ALA A 212 -16.93 18.38 7.52
C ALA A 212 -17.70 19.20 6.47
N LYS A 213 -17.41 20.51 6.43
CA LYS A 213 -18.01 21.47 5.51
C LYS A 213 -17.10 21.89 4.34
N VAL A 214 -15.80 21.68 4.53
CA VAL A 214 -14.77 22.02 3.56
C VAL A 214 -14.00 20.75 3.20
N PHE A 215 -13.88 20.42 1.93
CA PHE A 215 -13.16 19.24 1.47
C PHE A 215 -11.96 19.65 0.63
N PHE A 216 -10.78 19.23 1.07
CA PHE A 216 -9.53 19.33 0.33
C PHE A 216 -9.22 17.96 -0.25
N MET A 217 -9.29 17.84 -1.57
CA MET A 217 -9.17 16.56 -2.26
C MET A 217 -7.90 16.54 -3.10
N ASP A 218 -6.97 15.66 -2.76
CA ASP A 218 -5.65 15.62 -3.39
C ASP A 218 -5.56 14.50 -4.43
N GLU A 219 -5.45 14.88 -5.71
CA GLU A 219 -5.23 13.98 -6.85
C GLU A 219 -6.23 12.80 -6.93
N ILE A 220 -7.52 13.12 -6.77
CA ILE A 220 -8.59 12.11 -6.74
C ILE A 220 -8.81 11.41 -8.09
N SER A 221 -8.32 11.94 -9.21
CA SER A 221 -8.45 11.32 -10.54
C SER A 221 -7.36 10.29 -10.89
N THR A 222 -6.25 10.22 -10.15
CA THR A 222 -5.11 9.32 -10.47
C THR A 222 -5.54 7.84 -10.52
N GLY A 223 -5.42 7.17 -11.67
CA GLY A 223 -5.87 5.78 -11.83
C GLY A 223 -7.39 5.61 -12.00
N LEU A 224 -8.11 6.71 -12.27
CA LEU A 224 -9.49 6.72 -12.74
C LEU A 224 -9.54 7.02 -14.23
N ASP A 225 -10.59 6.53 -14.89
CA ASP A 225 -10.92 6.98 -16.22
C ASP A 225 -11.60 8.34 -16.23
N SER A 226 -11.55 9.06 -17.36
CA SER A 226 -12.07 10.43 -17.40
C SER A 226 -13.60 10.46 -17.38
N SER A 227 -14.29 9.43 -17.89
CA SER A 227 -15.75 9.31 -17.73
C SER A 227 -16.16 9.14 -16.26
N THR A 228 -15.48 8.28 -15.50
CA THR A 228 -15.67 8.13 -14.06
C THR A 228 -15.25 9.40 -13.32
N THR A 229 -14.17 10.06 -13.75
CA THR A 229 -13.70 11.32 -13.15
C THR A 229 -14.74 12.42 -13.35
N TYR A 230 -15.25 12.61 -14.58
CA TYR A 230 -16.32 13.55 -14.90
C TYR A 230 -17.55 13.26 -14.05
N GLN A 231 -17.98 11.99 -13.95
CA GLN A 231 -19.10 11.60 -13.09
C GLN A 231 -18.83 11.99 -11.63
N ILE A 232 -17.67 11.66 -11.08
CA ILE A 232 -17.30 12.01 -9.69
C ILE A 232 -17.31 13.53 -9.50
N VAL A 233 -16.65 14.29 -10.38
CA VAL A 233 -16.58 15.75 -10.28
C VAL A 233 -17.96 16.37 -10.44
N ASN A 234 -18.81 15.85 -11.33
CA ASN A 234 -20.18 16.30 -11.50
C ASN A 234 -21.02 16.01 -10.23
N TYR A 235 -20.86 14.84 -9.62
CA TYR A 235 -21.49 14.55 -8.33
C TYR A 235 -20.99 15.46 -7.22
N LEU A 236 -19.68 15.75 -7.19
CA LEU A 236 -19.08 16.68 -6.23
C LEU A 236 -19.56 18.12 -6.45
N LYS A 237 -19.78 18.54 -7.69
CA LYS A 237 -20.44 19.82 -8.04
C LYS A 237 -21.86 19.88 -7.49
N GLN A 238 -22.64 18.82 -7.71
CA GLN A 238 -23.99 18.72 -7.14
C GLN A 238 -23.97 18.76 -5.61
N ILE A 239 -23.03 18.07 -4.96
CA ILE A 239 -22.85 18.12 -3.51
C ILE A 239 -22.48 19.55 -3.06
N ALA A 240 -21.56 20.23 -3.75
CA ALA A 240 -21.13 21.59 -3.44
C ALA A 240 -22.33 22.55 -3.36
N HIS A 241 -23.19 22.50 -4.38
CA HIS A 241 -24.33 23.41 -4.48
C HIS A 241 -25.55 22.98 -3.64
N ILE A 242 -25.86 21.68 -3.56
CA ILE A 242 -27.05 21.18 -2.83
C ILE A 242 -26.82 21.18 -1.33
N MET A 243 -25.64 20.72 -0.88
CA MET A 243 -25.33 20.60 0.54
C MET A 243 -24.62 21.83 1.13
N ASP A 244 -24.38 22.85 0.30
CA ASP A 244 -23.65 24.06 0.67
C ASP A 244 -22.29 23.70 1.29
N GLU A 245 -21.48 23.01 0.48
CA GLU A 245 -20.18 22.45 0.84
C GLU A 245 -19.10 23.15 0.00
N THR A 246 -17.92 23.40 0.58
CA THR A 246 -16.79 24.02 -0.13
C THR A 246 -15.79 22.95 -0.55
N LEU A 247 -15.48 22.84 -1.84
CA LEU A 247 -14.62 21.79 -2.36
C LEU A 247 -13.43 22.39 -3.10
N VAL A 248 -12.22 22.03 -2.68
CA VAL A 248 -10.98 22.33 -3.41
C VAL A 248 -10.36 21.02 -3.85
N ILE A 249 -10.31 20.80 -5.16
CA ILE A 249 -9.86 19.53 -5.75
C ILE A 249 -8.60 19.77 -6.56
N SER A 250 -7.51 19.10 -6.18
CA SER A 250 -6.31 18.97 -6.99
C SER A 250 -6.54 17.91 -8.05
N LEU A 251 -6.52 18.31 -9.33
CA LEU A 251 -6.50 17.39 -10.47
C LEU A 251 -5.23 17.60 -11.26
N LEU A 252 -4.68 16.48 -11.74
CA LEU A 252 -3.43 16.48 -12.46
C LEU A 252 -3.65 16.86 -13.94
N GLN A 253 -4.67 16.30 -14.58
CA GLN A 253 -5.03 16.59 -15.98
C GLN A 253 -6.54 16.37 -16.20
N PRO A 254 -7.41 17.34 -15.86
CA PRO A 254 -8.82 17.23 -16.17
C PRO A 254 -9.04 17.34 -17.69
N ALA A 255 -9.91 16.48 -18.23
CA ALA A 255 -10.42 16.63 -19.59
C ALA A 255 -11.23 17.94 -19.70
N PRO A 256 -11.36 18.55 -20.91
CA PRO A 256 -12.06 19.83 -21.08
C PRO A 256 -13.45 19.84 -20.43
N GLU A 257 -14.22 18.78 -20.61
CA GLU A 257 -15.57 18.63 -20.06
C GLU A 257 -15.56 18.59 -18.52
N THR A 258 -14.50 18.02 -17.93
CA THR A 258 -14.32 18.00 -16.47
C THR A 258 -13.83 19.35 -15.95
N PHE A 259 -13.00 20.05 -16.72
CA PHE A 259 -12.53 21.40 -16.40
C PHE A 259 -13.70 22.38 -16.32
N ASP A 260 -14.64 22.29 -17.26
CA ASP A 260 -15.82 23.16 -17.34
C ASP A 260 -16.83 22.94 -16.19
N LEU A 261 -16.69 21.86 -15.41
CA LEU A 261 -17.48 21.67 -14.20
C LEU A 261 -17.06 22.58 -13.05
N PHE A 262 -15.83 23.11 -13.05
CA PHE A 262 -15.29 23.91 -11.95
C PHE A 262 -15.73 25.37 -12.02
N ASP A 263 -16.09 25.92 -10.86
CA ASP A 263 -16.52 27.32 -10.75
C ASP A 263 -15.32 28.26 -10.67
N ASP A 264 -14.27 27.85 -9.96
CA ASP A 264 -13.02 28.62 -9.76
C ASP A 264 -11.79 27.75 -10.02
N ILE A 265 -10.65 28.40 -10.29
CA ILE A 265 -9.34 27.76 -10.43
C ILE A 265 -8.29 28.49 -9.59
N ILE A 266 -7.40 27.73 -8.96
CA ILE A 266 -6.15 28.17 -8.35
C ILE A 266 -5.02 27.54 -9.16
N LEU A 267 -4.26 28.35 -9.89
CA LEU A 267 -3.11 27.90 -10.67
C LEU A 267 -1.83 28.10 -9.88
N LEU A 268 -1.16 27.00 -9.50
CA LEU A 268 0.06 26.99 -8.70
C LEU A 268 1.26 26.59 -9.56
N SER A 269 2.34 27.38 -9.54
CA SER A 269 3.60 27.05 -10.20
C SER A 269 4.79 27.53 -9.36
N GLU A 270 5.85 26.73 -9.25
CA GLU A 270 7.05 27.03 -8.44
C GLU A 270 6.75 27.52 -6.99
N GLY A 271 5.69 26.99 -6.36
CA GLY A 271 5.27 27.37 -5.02
C GLY A 271 4.54 28.71 -4.91
N LYS A 272 4.13 29.33 -6.03
CA LYS A 272 3.43 30.62 -6.13
C LYS A 272 2.09 30.47 -6.84
N ILE A 273 1.08 31.24 -6.41
CA ILE A 273 -0.21 31.34 -7.13
C ILE A 273 -0.03 32.29 -8.32
N VAL A 274 -0.15 31.74 -9.52
CA VAL A 274 -0.07 32.45 -10.79
C VAL A 274 -1.39 33.15 -11.10
N TYR A 275 -2.51 32.49 -10.82
CA TYR A 275 -3.86 33.00 -11.02
C TYR A 275 -4.82 32.36 -10.02
N GLN A 276 -5.78 33.14 -9.53
CA GLN A 276 -6.90 32.64 -8.73
C GLN A 276 -8.18 33.40 -9.08
N GLY A 277 -9.23 32.66 -9.45
CA GLY A 277 -10.52 33.27 -9.79
C GLY A 277 -11.41 32.34 -10.62
N PRO A 278 -12.47 32.88 -11.24
CA PRO A 278 -13.35 32.12 -12.13
C PRO A 278 -12.58 31.44 -13.26
N THR A 279 -13.03 30.25 -13.64
CA THR A 279 -12.47 29.47 -14.75
C THR A 279 -12.64 30.16 -16.10
N GLU A 280 -13.73 30.89 -16.30
CA GLU A 280 -14.06 31.58 -17.56
C GLU A 280 -13.03 32.66 -17.95
N ASN A 281 -12.45 33.36 -16.97
CA ASN A 281 -11.54 34.49 -17.22
C ASN A 281 -10.05 34.11 -17.25
N VAL A 282 -9.70 32.84 -17.01
CA VAL A 282 -8.30 32.42 -16.93
C VAL A 282 -7.58 32.59 -18.28
N LEU A 283 -8.27 32.32 -19.39
CA LEU A 283 -7.71 32.46 -20.73
C LEU A 283 -7.46 33.93 -21.09
N GLU A 284 -8.38 34.82 -20.74
CA GLU A 284 -8.25 36.27 -20.93
C GLU A 284 -6.98 36.82 -20.24
N PHE A 285 -6.66 36.32 -19.03
CA PHE A 285 -5.45 36.70 -18.32
C PHE A 285 -4.18 36.32 -19.11
N PHE A 286 -4.08 35.09 -19.64
CA PHE A 286 -2.92 34.68 -20.42
C PHE A 286 -2.84 35.36 -21.79
N GLU A 287 -3.98 35.66 -22.42
CA GLU A 287 -4.05 36.44 -23.66
C GLU A 287 -3.53 37.86 -23.45
N SER A 288 -3.87 38.50 -22.31
CA SER A 288 -3.33 39.81 -21.94
C SER A 288 -1.80 39.84 -21.78
N MET A 289 -1.20 38.67 -21.54
CA MET A 289 0.24 38.45 -21.42
C MET A 289 0.90 37.99 -22.74
N GLY A 290 0.15 37.86 -23.83
CA GLY A 290 0.65 37.49 -25.16
C GLY A 290 0.58 35.99 -25.51
N PHE A 291 -0.10 35.18 -24.68
CA PHE A 291 -0.23 33.73 -24.87
C PHE A 291 -1.66 33.33 -25.23
N LYS A 292 -1.84 32.56 -26.29
CA LYS A 292 -3.16 32.08 -26.73
C LYS A 292 -3.25 30.56 -26.70
N CYS A 293 -4.37 30.04 -26.18
CA CYS A 293 -4.64 28.61 -26.21
C CYS A 293 -5.02 28.17 -27.65
N PRO A 294 -4.38 27.13 -28.22
CA PRO A 294 -4.78 26.56 -29.51
C PRO A 294 -6.16 25.90 -29.45
N GLU A 295 -6.89 25.89 -30.57
CA GLU A 295 -8.28 25.38 -30.64
C GLU A 295 -8.42 23.89 -30.30
N ARG A 296 -7.44 23.05 -30.65
CA ARG A 296 -7.44 21.59 -30.37
C ARG A 296 -6.67 21.19 -29.12
N LYS A 297 -6.45 22.13 -28.19
CA LYS A 297 -5.75 21.86 -26.92
C LYS A 297 -6.67 22.12 -25.73
N GLY A 298 -6.66 21.20 -24.77
CA GLY A 298 -7.41 21.37 -23.53
C GLY A 298 -6.88 22.54 -22.70
N THR A 299 -7.79 23.35 -22.16
CA THR A 299 -7.45 24.52 -21.33
C THR A 299 -6.51 24.16 -20.18
N ALA A 300 -6.79 23.07 -19.46
CA ALA A 300 -5.95 22.63 -18.34
C ALA A 300 -4.52 22.27 -18.76
N ASP A 301 -4.35 21.63 -19.93
CA ASP A 301 -3.03 21.30 -20.48
C ASP A 301 -2.24 22.58 -20.81
N PHE A 302 -2.91 23.53 -21.48
CA PHE A 302 -2.35 24.84 -21.78
C PHE A 302 -1.88 25.57 -20.51
N LEU A 303 -2.70 25.62 -19.46
CA LEU A 303 -2.38 26.34 -18.22
C LEU A 303 -1.16 25.76 -17.48
N GLN A 304 -0.94 24.46 -17.56
CA GLN A 304 0.26 23.85 -16.96
C GLN A 304 1.51 24.10 -17.80
N GLU A 305 1.38 24.04 -19.13
CA GLU A 305 2.51 24.18 -20.06
C GLU A 305 2.94 25.65 -20.26
N VAL A 306 2.01 26.62 -20.25
CA VAL A 306 2.35 28.05 -20.46
C VAL A 306 3.26 28.63 -19.39
N THR A 307 3.27 28.05 -18.18
CA THR A 307 4.17 28.45 -17.08
C THR A 307 5.58 27.85 -17.20
N SER A 308 5.80 26.93 -18.15
CA SER A 308 7.05 26.21 -18.37
C SER A 308 7.98 26.90 -19.35
N ALA A 309 9.26 27.02 -19.00
CA ALA A 309 10.27 27.57 -19.92
C ALA A 309 10.41 26.81 -21.25
N LYS A 310 10.13 25.50 -21.28
CA LYS A 310 10.29 24.68 -22.48
C LYS A 310 9.13 24.81 -23.46
N ASP A 311 7.92 25.03 -22.95
CA ASP A 311 6.68 24.89 -23.73
C ASP A 311 6.06 26.26 -24.05
N GLN A 312 6.41 27.30 -23.27
CA GLN A 312 5.83 28.64 -23.39
C GLN A 312 5.99 29.29 -24.78
N LEU A 313 7.05 28.95 -25.53
CA LEU A 313 7.27 29.45 -26.91
C LEU A 313 6.15 29.02 -27.88
N TYR A 314 5.58 27.82 -27.73
CA TYR A 314 4.58 27.29 -28.64
C TYR A 314 3.24 28.04 -28.58
N TYR A 315 3.02 28.82 -27.53
CA TYR A 315 1.77 29.54 -27.27
C TYR A 315 1.84 31.04 -27.57
N TRP A 316 3.00 31.52 -27.99
CA TRP A 316 3.19 32.92 -28.29
C TRP A 316 2.40 33.32 -29.53
N PHE A 317 1.46 34.25 -29.36
CA PHE A 317 0.57 34.70 -30.45
C PHE A 317 0.85 36.15 -30.89
N ASP A 318 1.49 36.98 -30.04
CA ASP A 318 1.80 38.37 -30.39
C ASP A 318 2.93 38.45 -31.42
N GLY A 319 2.56 38.39 -32.71
CA GLY A 319 3.49 38.47 -33.84
C GLY A 319 4.23 39.81 -33.96
N ASN A 320 3.80 40.85 -33.24
CA ASN A 320 4.45 42.16 -33.25
C ASN A 320 5.63 42.25 -32.27
N LYS A 321 5.81 41.26 -31.38
CA LYS A 321 6.89 41.22 -30.39
C LYS A 321 7.67 39.90 -30.48
N PRO A 322 9.01 39.93 -30.42
CA PRO A 322 9.79 38.71 -30.34
C PRO A 322 9.52 38.01 -29.00
N TYR A 323 9.39 36.69 -29.04
CA TYR A 323 9.20 35.87 -27.85
C TYR A 323 10.34 36.07 -26.84
N ARG A 324 9.97 36.28 -25.57
CA ARG A 324 10.86 36.26 -24.41
C ARG A 324 10.24 35.36 -23.36
N TYR A 325 11.05 34.50 -22.73
CA TYR A 325 10.58 33.72 -21.58
C TYR A 325 10.08 34.65 -20.46
N VAL A 326 8.84 34.44 -20.05
CA VAL A 326 8.15 35.13 -18.95
C VAL A 326 8.24 34.23 -17.72
N PRO A 327 9.05 34.59 -16.69
CA PRO A 327 9.17 33.79 -15.49
C PRO A 327 7.89 33.84 -14.64
N VAL A 328 7.68 32.82 -13.81
CA VAL A 328 6.52 32.71 -12.91
C VAL A 328 6.31 33.97 -12.06
N THR A 329 7.39 34.63 -11.63
CA THR A 329 7.30 35.88 -10.85
C THR A 329 6.68 37.05 -11.60
N GLU A 330 6.86 37.10 -12.92
CA GLU A 330 6.28 38.14 -13.78
C GLU A 330 4.77 37.89 -13.94
N PHE A 331 4.34 36.64 -14.14
CA PHE A 331 2.91 36.31 -14.13
C PHE A 331 2.23 36.66 -12.80
N VAL A 332 2.86 36.36 -11.66
CA VAL A 332 2.32 36.72 -10.32
C VAL A 332 2.16 38.23 -10.19
N SER A 333 3.13 39.00 -10.71
CA SER A 333 3.08 40.47 -10.67
C SER A 333 2.00 41.03 -11.60
N ALA A 334 1.83 40.42 -12.78
CA ALA A 334 0.77 40.75 -13.72
C ALA A 334 -0.62 40.44 -13.13
N PHE A 335 -0.80 39.29 -12.49
CA PHE A 335 -2.06 38.92 -11.84
C PHE A 335 -2.47 39.93 -10.77
N LYS A 336 -1.53 40.43 -9.95
CA LYS A 336 -1.79 41.52 -8.99
C LYS A 336 -2.34 42.80 -9.64
N SER A 337 -2.02 43.05 -10.91
CA SER A 337 -2.47 44.21 -11.66
C SER A 337 -3.73 43.97 -12.50
N PHE A 338 -4.04 42.71 -12.81
CA PHE A 338 -5.23 42.26 -13.50
C PHE A 338 -6.48 42.51 -12.64
N TYR A 339 -7.62 42.83 -13.25
CA TYR A 339 -8.80 43.29 -12.52
C TYR A 339 -9.28 42.27 -11.46
N ILE A 340 -9.29 40.96 -11.79
CA ILE A 340 -9.64 39.89 -10.84
C ILE A 340 -8.67 39.84 -9.67
N GLY A 341 -7.38 39.97 -9.94
CA GLY A 341 -6.37 39.96 -8.87
C GLY A 341 -6.49 41.19 -7.99
N LYS A 342 -6.74 42.37 -8.57
CA LYS A 342 -7.00 43.61 -7.80
C LYS A 342 -8.19 43.42 -6.86
N ASP A 343 -9.32 42.94 -7.36
CA ASP A 343 -10.52 42.70 -6.56
C ASP A 343 -10.23 41.70 -5.42
N LEU A 344 -9.52 40.61 -5.70
CA LEU A 344 -9.11 39.62 -4.71
C LEU A 344 -8.21 40.23 -3.62
N PHE A 345 -7.23 41.05 -4.00
CA PHE A 345 -6.32 41.70 -3.06
C PHE A 345 -7.00 42.84 -2.28
N GLU A 346 -8.03 43.49 -2.83
CA GLU A 346 -8.89 44.41 -2.10
C GLU A 346 -9.77 43.68 -1.09
N GLU A 347 -10.37 42.55 -1.48
CA GLU A 347 -11.16 41.68 -0.58
C GLU A 347 -10.29 41.17 0.59
N LEU A 348 -9.06 40.73 0.31
CA LEU A 348 -8.09 40.30 1.34
C LEU A 348 -7.67 41.40 2.32
N ARG A 349 -7.76 42.69 1.93
CA ARG A 349 -7.44 43.82 2.83
C ARG A 349 -8.54 44.09 3.85
N HIS A 350 -9.77 43.68 3.57
CA HIS A 350 -10.92 43.84 4.47
C HIS A 350 -11.13 42.56 5.30
N PRO A 351 -10.92 42.59 6.63
CA PRO A 351 -11.14 41.42 7.46
C PRO A 351 -12.60 40.95 7.39
N PHE A 352 -12.80 39.64 7.26
CA PHE A 352 -14.13 39.05 7.23
C PHE A 352 -14.87 39.30 8.56
N ASP A 353 -16.13 39.74 8.50
CA ASP A 353 -16.94 39.99 9.69
C ASP A 353 -17.35 38.68 10.39
N LYS A 354 -16.79 38.44 11.58
CA LYS A 354 -17.10 37.27 12.42
C LYS A 354 -18.59 37.18 12.77
N GLY A 355 -19.30 38.32 12.86
CA GLY A 355 -20.71 38.38 13.26
C GLY A 355 -21.68 37.71 12.29
N GLY A 356 -21.32 37.60 11.01
CA GLY A 356 -22.13 36.93 9.98
C GLY A 356 -22.09 35.40 10.03
N THR A 357 -21.21 34.81 10.84
CA THR A 357 -20.96 33.36 10.84
C THR A 357 -21.74 32.66 11.94
N HIS A 358 -22.55 31.66 11.59
CA HIS A 358 -23.30 30.91 12.58
C HIS A 358 -22.36 30.10 13.51
N PRO A 359 -22.54 30.10 14.85
CA PRO A 359 -21.65 29.40 15.79
C PRO A 359 -21.49 27.90 15.53
N ALA A 360 -22.47 27.29 14.85
CA ALA A 360 -22.50 25.89 14.46
C ALA A 360 -21.71 25.55 13.19
N ALA A 361 -21.23 26.54 12.43
CA ALA A 361 -20.49 26.33 11.19
C ALA A 361 -19.06 25.79 11.42
N LEU A 362 -18.47 26.09 12.60
CA LEU A 362 -17.14 25.65 12.98
C LEU A 362 -17.20 24.61 14.11
N GLU A 363 -16.56 23.46 13.91
CA GLU A 363 -16.52 22.40 14.91
C GLU A 363 -15.49 22.73 16.01
N ARG A 364 -15.98 22.93 17.24
CA ARG A 364 -15.14 23.25 18.42
C ARG A 364 -14.79 22.04 19.28
N MET A 365 -15.52 20.93 19.14
CA MET A 365 -15.28 19.70 19.93
C MET A 365 -14.37 18.73 19.20
N LYS A 366 -13.43 18.11 19.91
CA LYS A 366 -12.46 17.19 19.29
C LYS A 366 -13.05 15.86 18.80
N TYR A 367 -14.10 15.36 19.45
CA TYR A 367 -14.82 14.15 19.05
C TYR A 367 -16.32 14.40 19.16
N ALA A 368 -17.10 13.92 18.20
CA ALA A 368 -18.52 14.26 18.05
C ALA A 368 -19.43 13.44 18.98
N ILE A 369 -19.07 12.18 19.19
CA ILE A 369 -19.87 11.19 19.91
C ILE A 369 -19.28 10.89 21.28
N SER A 370 -20.10 10.31 22.15
CA SER A 370 -19.69 9.97 23.51
C SER A 370 -18.55 8.95 23.51
N LYS A 371 -17.72 8.99 24.56
CA LYS A 371 -16.60 8.02 24.71
C LYS A 371 -17.11 6.57 24.66
N TRP A 372 -18.29 6.30 25.23
CA TRP A 372 -18.87 4.96 25.22
C TRP A 372 -19.30 4.50 23.83
N GLU A 373 -19.89 5.39 23.02
CA GLU A 373 -20.27 5.07 21.65
C GLU A 373 -19.05 4.85 20.75
N LEU A 374 -17.97 5.64 20.94
CA LEU A 374 -16.70 5.43 20.23
C LEU A 374 -16.13 4.04 20.53
N PHE A 375 -16.08 3.70 21.82
CA PHE A 375 -15.64 2.37 22.26
C PHE A 375 -16.49 1.27 21.62
N ARG A 376 -17.81 1.40 21.66
CA ARG A 376 -18.74 0.41 21.08
C ARG A 376 -18.56 0.27 19.56
N ALA A 377 -18.35 1.38 18.84
CA ALA A 377 -18.13 1.36 17.40
C ALA A 377 -16.81 0.64 17.04
N CYS A 378 -15.71 0.98 17.71
CA CYS A 378 -14.42 0.33 17.53
C CYS A 378 -14.47 -1.15 17.94
N PHE A 379 -15.16 -1.48 19.03
CA PHE A 379 -15.33 -2.87 19.48
C PHE A 379 -16.11 -3.73 18.48
N ALA A 380 -17.22 -3.21 17.95
CA ALA A 380 -17.99 -3.92 16.94
C ALA A 380 -17.18 -4.17 15.65
N ARG A 381 -16.36 -3.19 15.23
CA ARG A 381 -15.45 -3.33 14.08
C ARG A 381 -14.40 -4.40 14.32
N GLU A 382 -13.75 -4.38 15.48
CA GLU A 382 -12.68 -5.34 15.80
C GLU A 382 -13.22 -6.78 15.91
N TRP A 383 -14.40 -6.94 16.52
CA TRP A 383 -15.10 -8.23 16.56
C TRP A 383 -15.42 -8.77 15.15
N LEU A 384 -15.91 -7.90 14.27
CA LEU A 384 -16.20 -8.27 12.88
C LEU A 384 -14.92 -8.69 12.13
N TRP A 385 -13.82 -7.96 12.33
CA TRP A 385 -12.52 -8.28 11.75
C TRP A 385 -12.03 -9.66 12.22
N MET A 386 -12.12 -9.96 13.52
CA MET A 386 -11.77 -11.28 14.06
C MET A 386 -12.63 -12.40 13.46
N LYS A 387 -13.93 -12.17 13.29
CA LYS A 387 -14.84 -13.15 12.69
C LYS A 387 -14.46 -13.47 11.23
N ARG A 388 -14.06 -12.46 10.44
CA ARG A 388 -13.66 -12.63 9.03
C ARG A 388 -12.27 -13.27 8.89
N ASN A 389 -11.36 -13.02 9.83
CA ASN A 389 -10.04 -13.64 9.89
C ASN A 389 -10.00 -14.86 10.84
N SER A 390 -11.14 -15.53 11.06
CA SER A 390 -11.26 -16.67 11.98
C SER A 390 -10.31 -17.81 11.65
N ILE A 391 -9.99 -18.02 10.37
CA ILE A 391 -9.05 -19.06 9.90
C ILE A 391 -7.70 -18.95 10.62
N VAL A 392 -7.20 -17.73 10.87
CA VAL A 392 -5.90 -17.55 11.55
C VAL A 392 -5.99 -17.98 13.01
N PHE A 393 -7.08 -17.63 13.70
CA PHE A 393 -7.32 -18.05 15.09
C PHE A 393 -7.55 -19.56 15.19
N VAL A 394 -8.27 -20.16 14.25
CA VAL A 394 -8.46 -21.62 14.15
C VAL A 394 -7.10 -22.30 13.98
N PHE A 395 -6.26 -21.83 13.06
CA PHE A 395 -4.93 -22.38 12.83
C PHE A 395 -4.04 -22.27 14.08
N LYS A 396 -4.01 -21.12 14.76
CA LYS A 396 -3.30 -20.95 16.05
C LYS A 396 -3.78 -21.93 17.12
N THR A 397 -5.09 -22.10 17.23
CA THR A 397 -5.72 -23.03 18.18
C THR A 397 -5.35 -24.50 17.87
N VAL A 398 -5.31 -24.88 16.60
CA VAL A 398 -4.87 -26.22 16.18
C VAL A 398 -3.37 -26.40 16.43
N GLN A 399 -2.55 -25.40 16.12
CA GLN A 399 -1.11 -25.43 16.37
C GLN A 399 -0.79 -25.63 17.86
N ILE A 400 -1.44 -24.89 18.76
CA ILE A 400 -1.20 -25.05 20.21
C ILE A 400 -1.67 -26.41 20.71
N ALA A 401 -2.76 -26.97 20.16
CA ALA A 401 -3.21 -28.32 20.48
C ALA A 401 -2.19 -29.39 20.05
N ILE A 402 -1.62 -29.27 18.85
CA ILE A 402 -0.56 -30.17 18.35
C ILE A 402 0.68 -30.06 19.25
N MET A 403 1.11 -28.85 19.58
CA MET A 403 2.25 -28.62 20.47
C MET A 403 1.99 -29.19 21.88
N ALA A 404 0.77 -29.07 22.39
CA ALA A 404 0.37 -29.66 23.67
C ALA A 404 0.40 -31.19 23.63
N MET A 405 -0.08 -31.82 22.55
CA MET A 405 -0.02 -33.28 22.37
C MET A 405 1.43 -33.77 22.30
N LEU A 406 2.29 -33.05 21.56
CA LEU A 406 3.73 -33.35 21.51
C LEU A 406 4.36 -33.23 22.91
N ALA A 407 4.05 -32.17 23.66
CA ALA A 407 4.50 -31.98 25.04
C ALA A 407 4.10 -33.17 25.92
N SER A 408 2.83 -33.58 25.87
CA SER A 408 2.30 -34.71 26.61
C SER A 408 2.97 -36.04 26.24
N SER A 409 3.33 -36.22 24.97
CA SER A 409 4.03 -37.42 24.49
C SER A 409 5.50 -37.50 24.90
N VAL A 410 6.16 -36.34 25.07
CA VAL A 410 7.55 -36.26 25.53
C VAL A 410 7.63 -36.47 27.05
N PHE A 411 6.69 -35.88 27.78
CA PHE A 411 6.65 -35.89 29.24
C PHE A 411 5.57 -36.86 29.77
N VAL A 412 5.44 -38.06 29.19
CA VAL A 412 4.40 -39.01 29.62
C VAL A 412 4.62 -39.44 31.06
N ARG A 413 3.56 -39.37 31.87
CA ARG A 413 3.56 -39.72 33.30
C ARG A 413 4.24 -41.05 33.64
N THR A 414 4.10 -42.08 32.81
CA THR A 414 4.66 -43.42 33.07
C THR A 414 6.19 -43.45 33.12
N LYS A 415 6.87 -42.43 32.58
CA LYS A 415 8.33 -42.27 32.63
C LYS A 415 8.78 -41.18 33.62
N MET A 416 7.86 -40.63 34.41
CA MET A 416 8.08 -39.50 35.31
C MET A 416 7.70 -39.83 36.76
N GLU A 417 8.61 -40.51 37.47
CA GLU A 417 8.44 -40.86 38.88
C GLU A 417 8.53 -39.62 39.79
N SER A 418 7.57 -39.49 40.71
CA SER A 418 7.54 -38.44 41.74
C SER A 418 8.26 -38.89 43.01
N GLY A 419 8.89 -37.97 43.74
CA GLY A 419 9.56 -38.28 45.02
C GLY A 419 11.08 -38.49 44.91
N GLN A 420 11.67 -38.29 43.73
CA GLN A 420 13.12 -38.22 43.53
C GLN A 420 13.52 -36.84 42.98
N MET A 421 14.75 -36.42 43.27
CA MET A 421 15.28 -35.14 42.80
C MET A 421 15.43 -35.08 41.26
N GLU A 422 15.73 -36.21 40.62
CA GLU A 422 15.74 -36.33 39.15
C GLU A 422 14.34 -36.16 38.55
N GLY A 423 13.33 -36.75 39.19
CA GLY A 423 11.92 -36.56 38.84
C GLY A 423 11.50 -35.10 38.94
N ALA A 424 11.88 -34.41 40.04
CA ALA A 424 11.59 -32.99 40.23
C ALA A 424 12.16 -32.12 39.10
N ALA A 425 13.37 -32.41 38.62
CA ALA A 425 13.97 -31.72 37.48
C ALA A 425 13.18 -31.94 36.17
N LYS A 426 12.69 -33.16 35.91
CA LYS A 426 11.85 -33.45 34.72
C LYS A 426 10.51 -32.73 34.77
N TYR A 427 9.82 -32.72 35.91
CA TYR A 427 8.57 -31.96 36.10
C TYR A 427 8.79 -30.45 35.98
N GLY A 428 9.88 -29.93 36.55
CA GLY A 428 10.29 -28.54 36.40
C GLY A 428 10.54 -28.15 34.93
N GLY A 429 11.15 -29.05 34.16
CA GLY A 429 11.35 -28.89 32.72
C GLY A 429 10.05 -28.87 31.92
N ALA A 430 9.10 -29.76 32.25
CA ALA A 430 7.77 -29.77 31.62
C ALA A 430 6.96 -28.49 31.90
N LEU A 431 7.04 -27.97 33.13
CA LEU A 431 6.43 -26.70 33.52
C LEU A 431 7.04 -25.52 32.75
N PHE A 432 8.37 -25.44 32.69
CA PHE A 432 9.08 -24.40 31.94
C PHE A 432 8.76 -24.47 30.44
N PHE A 433 8.71 -25.67 29.85
CA PHE A 433 8.33 -25.86 28.45
C PHE A 433 6.89 -25.38 28.17
N SER A 434 5.95 -25.71 29.06
CA SER A 434 4.56 -25.25 28.96
C SER A 434 4.45 -23.74 29.02
N LEU A 435 5.19 -23.10 29.94
CA LEU A 435 5.28 -21.65 30.05
C LEU A 435 5.82 -21.00 28.77
N ASN A 436 6.89 -21.57 28.19
CA ASN A 436 7.49 -21.04 26.97
C ASN A 436 6.56 -21.13 25.77
N ASN A 437 5.84 -22.25 25.59
CA ASN A 437 4.89 -22.39 24.49
C ASN A 437 3.82 -21.29 24.53
N VAL A 438 3.29 -20.97 25.72
CA VAL A 438 2.32 -19.89 25.90
C VAL A 438 2.94 -18.51 25.63
N LEU A 439 4.18 -18.30 26.07
CA LEU A 439 4.89 -17.04 25.86
C LEU A 439 5.04 -16.74 24.37
N PHE A 440 5.53 -17.70 23.57
CA PHE A 440 5.80 -17.54 22.13
C PHE A 440 4.53 -17.52 21.25
N ASN A 441 3.42 -18.10 21.72
CA ASN A 441 2.17 -18.18 20.94
C ASN A 441 1.56 -16.80 20.61
N GLY A 442 1.94 -15.74 21.33
CA GLY A 442 1.53 -14.37 21.03
C GLY A 442 2.29 -13.69 19.88
N LEU A 443 3.39 -14.24 19.37
CA LEU A 443 4.23 -13.61 18.33
C LEU A 443 3.46 -13.13 17.07
N PRO A 444 2.48 -13.89 16.52
CA PRO A 444 1.74 -13.45 15.33
C PRO A 444 0.97 -12.14 15.50
N GLU A 445 0.69 -11.72 16.74
CA GLU A 445 0.03 -10.44 17.02
C GLU A 445 0.84 -9.23 16.58
N ILE A 446 2.18 -9.36 16.48
CA ILE A 446 3.05 -8.29 15.97
C ILE A 446 2.67 -7.94 14.54
N ALA A 447 2.63 -8.95 13.66
CA ALA A 447 2.30 -8.78 12.24
C ALA A 447 0.86 -8.27 12.06
N MET A 448 -0.10 -8.80 12.83
CA MET A 448 -1.48 -8.30 12.79
C MET A 448 -1.59 -6.84 13.24
N THR A 449 -0.81 -6.43 14.23
CA THR A 449 -0.79 -5.05 14.72
C THR A 449 -0.17 -4.12 13.68
N THR A 450 0.98 -4.47 13.11
CA THR A 450 1.68 -3.64 12.11
C THR A 450 0.85 -3.44 10.84
N MET A 451 0.12 -4.47 10.39
CA MET A 451 -0.81 -4.35 9.25
C MET A 451 -1.94 -3.32 9.47
N LYS A 452 -2.41 -3.14 10.71
CA LYS A 452 -3.49 -2.20 11.03
C LYS A 452 -3.02 -0.75 11.21
N LEU A 453 -1.72 -0.54 11.44
CA LEU A 453 -1.16 0.77 11.78
C LEU A 453 -1.36 1.86 10.71
N PRO A 454 -1.21 1.61 9.39
CA PRO A 454 -1.42 2.64 8.38
C PRO A 454 -2.84 3.21 8.40
N VAL A 455 -3.86 2.34 8.48
CA VAL A 455 -5.26 2.75 8.56
C VAL A 455 -5.56 3.44 9.89
N PHE A 456 -4.98 2.95 11.00
CA PHE A 456 -5.08 3.60 12.30
C PHE A 456 -4.54 5.04 12.27
N PHE A 457 -3.33 5.26 11.73
CA PHE A 457 -2.74 6.60 11.67
C PHE A 457 -3.56 7.54 10.79
N LYS A 458 -4.03 7.08 9.63
CA LYS A 458 -4.97 7.83 8.78
C LYS A 458 -6.20 8.27 9.59
N GLN A 459 -6.90 7.34 10.24
CA GLN A 459 -8.15 7.62 10.97
C GLN A 459 -7.93 8.47 12.23
N ARG A 460 -6.82 8.27 12.94
CA ARG A 460 -6.42 9.08 14.11
C ARG A 460 -6.15 10.53 13.70
N ASP A 461 -5.42 10.74 12.61
CA ASP A 461 -5.04 12.06 12.12
C ASP A 461 -6.24 12.79 11.48
N LEU A 462 -7.30 12.05 11.13
CA LEU A 462 -8.64 12.55 10.76
C LEU A 462 -9.61 12.68 11.95
N LEU A 463 -9.14 12.45 13.18
CA LEU A 463 -9.94 12.56 14.40
C LEU A 463 -11.18 11.64 14.46
N PHE A 464 -11.16 10.48 13.79
CA PHE A 464 -12.24 9.49 13.90
C PHE A 464 -12.41 9.00 15.34
N TYR A 465 -11.29 8.61 15.96
CA TYR A 465 -11.26 8.11 17.33
C TYR A 465 -9.86 8.29 17.96
N PRO A 466 -9.76 8.37 19.29
CA PRO A 466 -8.49 8.43 20.00
C PRO A 466 -7.80 7.05 20.08
N ALA A 467 -6.50 7.04 20.36
CA ALA A 467 -5.69 5.81 20.46
C ALA A 467 -6.25 4.74 21.43
N TRP A 468 -6.84 5.15 22.56
CA TRP A 468 -7.42 4.20 23.53
C TRP A 468 -8.66 3.47 22.97
N ALA A 469 -9.45 4.11 22.10
CA ALA A 469 -10.64 3.52 21.52
C ALA A 469 -10.28 2.42 20.50
N PHE A 470 -9.09 2.49 19.92
CA PHE A 470 -8.51 1.43 19.09
C PHE A 470 -7.91 0.30 19.92
N ALA A 471 -7.12 0.65 20.94
CA ALA A 471 -6.34 -0.32 21.71
C ALA A 471 -7.18 -1.17 22.68
N LEU A 472 -8.16 -0.58 23.37
CA LEU A 472 -8.95 -1.29 24.38
C LEU A 472 -9.76 -2.45 23.80
N PRO A 473 -10.45 -2.32 22.64
CA PRO A 473 -11.11 -3.46 22.00
C PRO A 473 -10.17 -4.62 21.68
N ILE A 474 -8.97 -4.33 21.17
CA ILE A 474 -7.97 -5.37 20.85
C ILE A 474 -7.62 -6.15 22.12
N TRP A 475 -7.36 -5.44 23.22
CA TRP A 475 -7.05 -6.08 24.49
C TRP A 475 -8.24 -6.91 25.01
N LEU A 476 -9.45 -6.34 25.07
CA LEU A 476 -10.63 -7.04 25.61
C LEU A 476 -11.02 -8.27 24.81
N LEU A 477 -10.90 -8.21 23.48
CA LEU A 477 -11.20 -9.34 22.60
C LEU A 477 -10.11 -10.42 22.63
N SER A 478 -8.90 -10.09 23.09
CA SER A 478 -7.85 -11.09 23.31
C SER A 478 -8.11 -11.98 24.54
N ILE A 479 -8.92 -11.52 25.51
CA ILE A 479 -9.19 -12.26 26.76
C ILE A 479 -9.88 -13.61 26.49
N PRO A 480 -11.00 -13.69 25.74
CA PRO A 480 -11.63 -14.97 25.43
C PRO A 480 -10.73 -15.94 24.66
N VAL A 481 -9.97 -15.43 23.67
CA VAL A 481 -9.04 -16.24 22.88
C VAL A 481 -7.94 -16.81 23.76
N SER A 482 -7.38 -15.98 24.64
CA SER A 482 -6.33 -16.38 25.56
C SER A 482 -6.79 -17.39 26.61
N LEU A 483 -8.03 -17.27 27.11
CA LEU A 483 -8.66 -18.27 27.98
C LEU A 483 -8.81 -19.62 27.26
N MET A 484 -9.25 -19.60 26.00
CA MET A 484 -9.40 -20.81 25.19
C MET A 484 -8.04 -21.49 24.95
N GLU A 485 -7.03 -20.75 24.50
CA GLU A 485 -5.71 -21.30 24.16
C GLU A 485 -4.97 -21.83 25.39
N SER A 486 -4.98 -21.09 26.51
CA SER A 486 -4.42 -21.57 27.78
C SER A 486 -5.19 -22.75 28.35
N GLY A 487 -6.51 -22.82 28.11
CA GLY A 487 -7.38 -23.91 28.54
C GLY A 487 -7.07 -25.21 27.80
N ILE A 488 -6.97 -25.15 26.48
CA ILE A 488 -6.61 -26.29 25.62
C ILE A 488 -5.25 -26.85 26.03
N LEU A 489 -4.24 -25.99 26.18
CA LEU A 489 -2.92 -26.42 26.62
C LEU A 489 -2.98 -27.10 27.99
N SER A 490 -3.68 -26.49 28.96
CA SER A 490 -3.80 -27.03 30.31
C SER A 490 -4.51 -28.38 30.34
N ILE A 491 -5.62 -28.54 29.62
CA ILE A 491 -6.40 -29.79 29.57
C ILE A 491 -5.58 -30.92 28.94
N ILE A 492 -4.89 -30.66 27.83
CA ILE A 492 -4.13 -31.68 27.09
C ILE A 492 -2.84 -32.08 27.83
N THR A 493 -2.22 -31.16 28.56
CA THR A 493 -0.92 -31.43 29.22
C THR A 493 -1.06 -31.89 30.66
N TYR A 494 -2.03 -31.39 31.44
CA TYR A 494 -1.97 -31.52 32.90
C TYR A 494 -2.02 -32.96 33.40
N TYR A 495 -3.05 -33.71 32.99
CA TYR A 495 -3.24 -35.09 33.42
C TYR A 495 -2.32 -36.08 32.70
N PRO A 496 -2.07 -35.96 31.37
CA PRO A 496 -1.14 -36.87 30.69
C PRO A 496 0.32 -36.77 31.15
N ILE A 497 0.78 -35.56 31.51
CA ILE A 497 2.12 -35.37 32.12
C ILE A 497 2.12 -35.84 33.58
N GLY A 498 0.99 -35.75 34.27
CA GLY A 498 0.84 -36.17 35.65
C GLY A 498 1.28 -35.11 36.65
N PHE A 499 0.94 -33.84 36.42
CA PHE A 499 1.12 -32.78 37.43
C PHE A 499 0.29 -33.08 38.71
N ALA A 500 0.54 -32.31 39.78
CA ALA A 500 -0.01 -32.55 41.10
C ALA A 500 -1.54 -32.78 41.05
N PRO A 501 -2.05 -33.94 41.49
CA PRO A 501 -3.47 -34.27 41.33
C PRO A 501 -4.32 -33.36 42.23
N GLY A 502 -5.29 -32.65 41.65
CA GLY A 502 -6.23 -31.83 42.40
C GLY A 502 -6.89 -30.73 41.56
N ALA A 503 -8.21 -30.61 41.65
CA ALA A 503 -8.98 -29.64 40.85
C ALA A 503 -8.57 -28.19 41.12
N CYS A 504 -8.31 -27.84 42.38
CA CYS A 504 -7.84 -26.49 42.75
C CYS A 504 -6.45 -26.18 42.17
N ARG A 505 -5.53 -27.14 42.16
CA ARG A 505 -4.18 -26.97 41.60
C ARG A 505 -4.19 -26.90 40.07
N PHE A 506 -5.08 -27.65 39.42
CA PHE A 506 -5.33 -27.49 37.98
C PHE A 506 -5.78 -26.06 37.65
N LEU A 507 -6.78 -25.54 38.36
CA LEU A 507 -7.28 -24.17 38.15
C LEU A 507 -6.20 -23.11 38.45
N LYS A 508 -5.36 -23.33 39.48
CA LYS A 508 -4.23 -22.46 39.79
C LYS A 508 -3.18 -22.44 38.67
N GLN A 509 -2.87 -23.59 38.08
CA GLN A 509 -1.94 -23.67 36.93
C GLN A 509 -2.54 -23.04 35.67
N PHE A 510 -3.81 -23.30 35.38
CA PHE A 510 -4.54 -22.67 34.29
C PHE A 510 -4.54 -21.13 34.42
N LEU A 511 -4.84 -20.60 35.61
CA LEU A 511 -4.84 -19.16 35.89
C LEU A 511 -3.45 -18.53 35.68
N ALA A 512 -2.38 -19.22 36.10
CA ALA A 512 -1.01 -18.75 35.89
C ALA A 512 -0.64 -18.71 34.40
N LEU A 513 -0.95 -19.77 33.65
CA LEU A 513 -0.71 -19.82 32.20
C LEU A 513 -1.53 -18.77 31.45
N PHE A 514 -2.79 -18.56 31.83
CA PHE A 514 -3.63 -17.48 31.28
C PHE A 514 -3.02 -16.09 31.55
N GLY A 515 -2.55 -15.82 32.77
CA GLY A 515 -1.92 -14.54 33.13
C GLY A 515 -0.64 -14.26 32.32
N ILE A 516 0.20 -15.28 32.12
CA ILE A 516 1.40 -15.18 31.28
C ILE A 516 1.02 -14.92 29.82
N HIS A 517 -0.01 -15.59 29.32
CA HIS A 517 -0.46 -15.41 27.95
C HIS A 517 -0.99 -13.98 27.71
N GLN A 518 -1.80 -13.46 28.63
CA GLN A 518 -2.29 -12.08 28.56
C GLN A 518 -1.15 -11.05 28.59
N MET A 519 -0.17 -11.29 29.46
CA MET A 519 1.03 -10.46 29.53
C MET A 519 1.83 -10.49 28.22
N SER A 520 2.01 -11.67 27.62
CA SER A 520 2.77 -11.81 26.37
C SER A 520 2.07 -11.12 25.19
N LEU A 521 0.76 -11.31 25.02
CA LEU A 521 -0.05 -10.62 24.00
C LEU A 521 0.11 -9.10 24.10
N SER A 522 0.03 -8.56 25.33
CA SER A 522 0.15 -7.12 25.58
C SER A 522 1.56 -6.58 25.24
N LEU A 523 2.60 -7.36 25.54
CA LEU A 523 3.98 -7.04 25.16
C LEU A 523 4.15 -6.99 23.64
N TYR A 524 3.56 -7.93 22.90
CA TYR A 524 3.64 -8.00 21.45
C TYR A 524 2.89 -6.86 20.75
N HIS A 525 1.70 -6.50 21.25
CA HIS A 525 0.98 -5.30 20.78
C HIS A 525 1.84 -4.04 20.96
N PHE A 526 2.46 -3.88 22.14
CA PHE A 526 3.36 -2.75 22.40
C PHE A 526 4.58 -2.74 21.46
N ALA A 527 5.25 -3.88 21.28
CA ALA A 527 6.41 -4.01 20.40
C ALA A 527 6.06 -3.72 18.93
N GLY A 528 4.89 -4.18 18.47
CA GLY A 528 4.33 -3.88 17.14
C GLY A 528 4.30 -2.39 16.82
N VAL A 529 3.77 -1.60 17.76
CA VAL A 529 3.65 -0.14 17.58
C VAL A 529 4.99 0.58 17.70
N LEU A 530 5.86 0.12 18.62
CA LEU A 530 7.17 0.72 18.80
C LEU A 530 8.04 0.54 17.55
N GLY A 531 8.00 -0.64 16.94
CA GLY A 531 8.75 -0.95 15.72
C GLY A 531 8.17 -0.32 14.46
N ARG A 532 6.83 -0.21 14.34
CA ARG A 532 6.04 0.28 13.17
C ARG A 532 6.22 -0.51 11.88
N ILE A 533 7.44 -0.99 11.64
CA ILE A 533 7.85 -1.94 10.62
C ILE A 533 8.00 -3.30 11.31
N GLU A 534 7.48 -4.35 10.67
CA GLU A 534 7.44 -5.71 11.21
C GLU A 534 8.83 -6.21 11.64
N VAL A 535 9.86 -6.00 10.81
CA VAL A 535 11.26 -6.40 11.12
C VAL A 535 11.73 -5.77 12.43
N ILE A 536 11.52 -4.47 12.61
CA ILE A 536 11.97 -3.74 13.80
C ILE A 536 11.18 -4.19 15.03
N ALA A 537 9.86 -4.33 14.88
CA ALA A 537 8.96 -4.75 15.95
C ALA A 537 9.30 -6.16 16.46
N THR A 538 9.46 -7.12 15.55
CA THR A 538 9.85 -8.50 15.86
C THR A 538 11.21 -8.56 16.56
N THR A 539 12.15 -7.73 16.12
CA THR A 539 13.49 -7.67 16.74
C THR A 539 13.41 -7.13 18.17
N ILE A 540 12.69 -6.03 18.40
CA ILE A 540 12.45 -5.47 19.75
C ILE A 540 11.77 -6.50 20.65
N ALA A 541 10.71 -7.15 20.15
CA ALA A 541 9.97 -8.15 20.91
C ALA A 541 10.87 -9.34 21.30
N THR A 542 11.64 -9.87 20.36
CA THR A 542 12.51 -11.04 20.61
C THR A 542 13.63 -10.69 21.58
N PHE A 543 14.18 -9.48 21.51
CA PHE A 543 15.14 -8.98 22.49
C PHE A 543 14.52 -8.87 23.90
N ALA A 544 13.33 -8.28 24.03
CA ALA A 544 12.63 -8.20 25.31
C ALA A 544 12.32 -9.58 25.90
N LEU A 545 11.85 -10.51 25.06
CA LEU A 545 11.62 -11.91 25.45
C LEU A 545 12.90 -12.59 25.93
N LEU A 546 14.04 -12.39 25.25
CA LEU A 546 15.31 -12.98 25.67
C LEU A 546 15.69 -12.52 27.08
N VAL A 547 15.58 -11.22 27.35
CA VAL A 547 15.87 -10.65 28.67
C VAL A 547 14.96 -11.29 29.73
N PHE A 548 13.66 -11.39 29.45
CA PHE A 548 12.72 -12.00 30.39
C PHE A 548 12.93 -13.50 30.58
N PHE A 549 13.31 -14.21 29.51
CA PHE A 549 13.57 -15.64 29.50
C PHE A 549 14.81 -16.01 30.33
N VAL A 550 15.93 -15.32 30.12
CA VAL A 550 17.18 -15.56 30.87
C VAL A 550 17.02 -15.18 32.34
N LEU A 551 16.35 -14.06 32.63
CA LEU A 551 16.11 -13.57 34.00
C LEU A 551 14.87 -14.20 34.65
N GLY A 552 14.24 -15.19 34.02
CA GLY A 552 13.02 -15.85 34.50
C GLY A 552 13.22 -16.82 35.68
N GLY A 553 14.47 -17.06 36.11
CA GLY A 553 14.78 -17.85 37.29
C GLY A 553 14.93 -19.36 37.08
N TYR A 554 14.52 -19.89 35.92
CA TYR A 554 14.69 -21.31 35.61
C TYR A 554 16.06 -21.62 35.00
N ILE A 555 16.51 -20.78 34.05
CA ILE A 555 17.79 -20.93 33.34
C ILE A 555 18.96 -20.56 34.23
N VAL A 556 18.86 -19.40 34.88
CA VAL A 556 19.83 -18.94 35.88
C VAL A 556 19.09 -18.82 37.20
N ALA A 557 19.55 -19.56 38.20
CA ALA A 557 18.98 -19.48 39.54
C ALA A 557 19.18 -18.07 40.14
N ARG A 558 18.24 -17.60 40.95
CA ARG A 558 18.26 -16.23 41.51
C ARG A 558 19.56 -15.88 42.24
N TYR A 559 20.08 -16.82 43.04
CA TYR A 559 21.31 -16.62 43.80
C TYR A 559 22.56 -16.62 42.93
N ASP A 560 22.46 -17.21 41.74
CA ASP A 560 23.55 -17.26 40.78
C ASP A 560 23.65 -15.99 39.93
N ILE A 561 22.59 -15.17 39.87
CA ILE A 561 22.64 -13.86 39.23
C ILE A 561 23.54 -12.92 40.05
N ALA A 562 24.46 -12.24 39.37
CA ALA A 562 25.33 -11.25 39.98
C ALA A 562 24.52 -10.19 40.74
N SER A 563 25.00 -9.79 41.93
CA SER A 563 24.26 -8.90 42.85
C SER A 563 23.78 -7.60 42.20
N TRP A 564 24.56 -7.04 41.28
CA TRP A 564 24.28 -5.79 40.58
C TRP A 564 23.25 -5.91 39.44
N ILE A 565 22.98 -7.11 38.91
CA ILE A 565 21.92 -7.38 37.90
C ILE A 565 20.66 -7.97 38.55
N ARG A 566 20.73 -8.35 39.82
CA ARG A 566 19.65 -9.09 40.51
C ARG A 566 18.29 -8.38 40.47
N TRP A 567 18.24 -7.06 40.34
CA TRP A 567 16.98 -6.32 40.14
C TRP A 567 16.24 -6.75 38.86
N GLY A 568 16.95 -7.15 37.80
CA GLY A 568 16.35 -7.61 36.54
C GLY A 568 15.51 -8.88 36.69
N TYR A 569 15.84 -9.74 37.66
CA TYR A 569 15.01 -10.89 38.03
C TYR A 569 13.60 -10.46 38.47
N TYR A 570 13.49 -9.38 39.22
CA TYR A 570 12.21 -8.86 39.74
C TYR A 570 11.41 -8.07 38.71
N ILE A 571 12.06 -7.55 37.66
CA ILE A 571 11.41 -6.87 36.54
C ILE A 571 10.89 -7.87 35.50
N SER A 572 11.42 -9.10 35.46
CA SER A 572 10.97 -10.12 34.51
C SER A 572 9.55 -10.63 34.86
N PRO A 573 8.56 -10.48 33.97
CA PRO A 573 7.23 -11.07 34.18
C PRO A 573 7.26 -12.60 34.15
N VAL A 574 8.21 -13.20 33.41
CA VAL A 574 8.40 -14.65 33.31
C VAL A 574 8.77 -15.25 34.66
N MET A 575 9.50 -14.52 35.50
CA MET A 575 9.86 -14.95 36.86
C MET A 575 8.64 -15.24 37.72
N TYR A 576 7.64 -14.35 37.69
CA TYR A 576 6.40 -14.52 38.46
C TYR A 576 5.61 -15.72 37.94
N GLY A 577 5.52 -15.87 36.62
CA GLY A 577 4.90 -17.02 35.98
C GLY A 577 5.53 -18.35 36.37
N GLN A 578 6.86 -18.44 36.28
CA GLN A 578 7.63 -19.63 36.62
C GLN A 578 7.48 -20.00 38.11
N ASN A 579 7.57 -19.01 39.01
CA ASN A 579 7.37 -19.25 40.44
C ASN A 579 5.93 -19.71 40.73
N ALA A 580 4.90 -19.13 40.08
CA ALA A 580 3.52 -19.51 40.30
C ALA A 580 3.25 -20.99 39.95
N ILE A 581 3.70 -21.44 38.78
CA ILE A 581 3.51 -22.84 38.37
C ILE A 581 4.38 -23.81 39.18
N ALA A 582 5.59 -23.41 39.56
CA ALA A 582 6.49 -24.25 40.37
C ALA A 582 5.99 -24.41 41.81
N ILE A 583 5.55 -23.33 42.47
CA ILE A 583 4.97 -23.37 43.83
C ILE A 583 3.71 -24.25 43.84
N ASN A 584 2.86 -24.12 42.83
CA ASN A 584 1.64 -24.91 42.70
C ASN A 584 1.91 -26.42 42.53
N GLU A 585 3.06 -26.79 41.98
CA GLU A 585 3.47 -28.17 41.77
C GLU A 585 4.24 -28.74 42.98
N PHE A 586 5.34 -28.09 43.36
CA PHE A 586 6.32 -28.63 44.31
C PHE A 586 5.91 -28.53 45.79
N LEU A 587 4.88 -27.75 46.13
CA LEU A 587 4.28 -27.74 47.49
C LEU A 587 3.17 -28.80 47.65
N HIS A 588 3.05 -29.76 46.74
CA HIS A 588 2.13 -30.88 46.90
C HIS A 588 2.73 -31.96 47.80
N GLU A 589 1.90 -32.68 48.57
CA GLU A 589 2.32 -33.74 49.51
C GLU A 589 3.19 -34.83 48.87
N ARG A 590 3.04 -35.05 47.55
CA ARG A 590 3.88 -35.98 46.77
C ARG A 590 5.37 -35.66 46.78
N TRP A 591 5.73 -34.42 47.11
CA TRP A 591 7.10 -33.95 47.21
C TRP A 591 7.56 -33.76 48.67
N ASN A 592 6.72 -34.12 49.66
CA ASN A 592 7.02 -34.03 51.10
C ASN A 592 7.90 -35.17 51.64
N MET A 593 8.56 -35.93 50.79
CA MET A 593 9.52 -36.94 51.23
C MET A 593 10.79 -36.26 51.77
N PRO A 594 11.33 -36.69 52.94
CA PRO A 594 12.56 -36.14 53.49
C PRO A 594 13.78 -36.56 52.67
N ILE A 595 14.76 -35.67 52.54
CA ILE A 595 16.07 -36.01 52.00
C ILE A 595 16.92 -36.51 53.18
N GLY A 596 17.31 -37.80 53.19
CA GLY A 596 18.13 -38.32 54.29
C GLY A 596 17.48 -38.21 55.68
N ASN A 597 18.19 -37.63 56.66
CA ASN A 597 17.71 -37.51 58.05
C ASN A 597 16.56 -36.51 58.19
N SER A 598 15.70 -36.72 59.19
CA SER A 598 14.42 -36.02 59.45
C SER A 598 14.49 -34.51 59.71
N THR A 599 15.66 -33.87 59.63
CA THR A 599 15.88 -32.43 59.78
C THR A 599 16.09 -31.68 58.46
N GLU A 600 16.21 -32.37 57.33
CA GLU A 600 16.37 -31.75 56.00
C GLU A 600 15.01 -31.35 55.37
N PRO A 601 14.96 -30.27 54.56
CA PRO A 601 13.75 -29.84 53.88
C PRO A 601 13.22 -30.91 52.93
N SER A 602 11.91 -30.92 52.70
CA SER A 602 11.31 -31.85 51.74
C SER A 602 11.88 -31.68 50.34
N ILE A 603 11.87 -32.75 49.53
CA ILE A 603 12.40 -32.73 48.14
C ILE A 603 11.84 -31.55 47.32
N GLY A 604 10.55 -31.23 47.48
CA GLY A 604 9.93 -30.10 46.81
C GLY A 604 10.51 -28.75 47.23
N ILE A 605 10.69 -28.53 48.54
CA ILE A 605 11.28 -27.29 49.09
C ILE A 605 12.76 -27.19 48.70
N ALA A 606 13.51 -28.29 48.82
CA ALA A 606 14.91 -28.36 48.43
C ALA A 606 15.11 -28.04 46.94
N PHE A 607 14.24 -28.53 46.04
CA PHE A 607 14.28 -28.19 44.62
C PHE A 607 14.00 -26.70 44.37
N LEU A 608 13.00 -26.13 45.03
CA LEU A 608 12.68 -24.70 44.91
C LEU A 608 13.85 -23.83 45.40
N GLU A 609 14.46 -24.17 46.54
CA GLU A 609 15.62 -23.46 47.09
C GLU A 609 16.86 -23.58 46.20
N GLN A 610 17.14 -24.78 45.66
CA GLN A 610 18.24 -25.02 44.73
C GLN A 610 18.12 -24.14 43.48
N ARG A 611 16.90 -23.96 42.96
CA ARG A 611 16.62 -23.10 41.81
C ARG A 611 16.46 -21.62 42.17
N GLY A 612 16.53 -21.26 43.46
CA GLY A 612 16.33 -19.90 43.94
C GLY A 612 14.89 -19.38 43.77
N MET A 613 13.92 -20.29 43.69
CA MET A 613 12.48 -20.03 43.65
C MET A 613 11.91 -19.83 45.06
N PHE A 614 10.73 -19.23 45.16
CA PHE A 614 10.09 -18.99 46.46
C PHE A 614 9.40 -20.25 46.99
N THR A 615 9.40 -20.43 48.32
CA THR A 615 8.91 -21.65 48.99
C THR A 615 7.56 -21.49 49.69
N THR A 616 7.05 -20.26 49.87
CA THR A 616 5.78 -20.03 50.57
C THR A 616 4.62 -19.86 49.60
N GLU A 617 3.45 -20.41 49.92
CA GLU A 617 2.25 -20.33 49.07
C GLU A 617 1.76 -18.88 48.82
N ARG A 618 2.03 -17.93 49.73
CA ARG A 618 1.70 -16.50 49.54
C ARG A 618 2.28 -15.92 48.25
N TRP A 619 3.45 -16.39 47.82
CA TRP A 619 4.10 -15.92 46.59
C TRP A 619 3.35 -16.33 45.32
N TYR A 620 2.50 -17.36 45.36
CA TYR A 620 1.63 -17.70 44.23
C TYR A 620 0.71 -16.52 43.88
N TRP A 621 0.00 -15.97 44.86
CA TRP A 621 -0.94 -14.86 44.63
C TRP A 621 -0.24 -13.55 44.28
N ILE A 622 0.93 -13.29 44.88
CA ILE A 622 1.77 -12.14 44.52
C ILE A 622 2.16 -12.22 43.04
N SER A 623 2.57 -13.41 42.57
CA SER A 623 2.91 -13.64 41.18
C SER A 623 1.74 -13.42 40.22
N ILE A 624 0.54 -13.90 40.57
CA ILE A 624 -0.66 -13.67 39.74
C ILE A 624 -0.97 -12.17 39.63
N VAL A 625 -0.98 -11.45 40.75
CA VAL A 625 -1.23 -9.99 40.75
C VAL A 625 -0.17 -9.25 39.94
N ALA A 626 1.10 -9.64 40.06
CA ALA A 626 2.19 -9.05 39.29
C ALA A 626 2.01 -9.27 37.77
N LEU A 627 1.65 -10.49 37.33
CA LEU A 627 1.41 -10.79 35.92
C LEU A 627 0.31 -9.92 35.30
N PHE A 628 -0.82 -9.77 35.99
CA PHE A 628 -1.90 -8.86 35.55
C PHE A 628 -1.47 -7.39 35.61
N GLY A 629 -0.63 -7.01 36.57
CA GLY A 629 -0.01 -5.69 36.63
C GLY A 629 0.86 -5.38 35.40
N PHE A 630 1.69 -6.33 34.96
CA PHE A 630 2.48 -6.20 33.73
C PHE A 630 1.61 -6.15 32.47
N CYS A 631 0.55 -6.96 32.41
CA CYS A 631 -0.43 -6.90 31.33
C CYS A 631 -1.04 -5.48 31.22
N LEU A 632 -1.47 -4.89 32.33
CA LEU A 632 -2.00 -3.53 32.36
C LEU A 632 -0.94 -2.49 31.97
N LEU A 633 0.30 -2.63 32.45
CA LEU A 633 1.41 -1.75 32.12
C LEU A 633 1.69 -1.72 30.60
N PHE A 634 1.84 -2.88 29.97
CA PHE A 634 2.12 -2.94 28.53
C PHE A 634 0.97 -2.41 27.68
N ASN A 635 -0.30 -2.63 28.08
CA ASN A 635 -1.45 -2.03 27.40
C ASN A 635 -1.49 -0.50 27.53
N LEU A 636 -1.12 0.06 28.69
CA LEU A 636 -0.99 1.51 28.86
C LEU A 636 0.12 2.07 27.97
N LEU A 637 1.28 1.41 27.93
CA LEU A 637 2.39 1.79 27.06
C LEU A 637 2.02 1.69 25.58
N PHE A 638 1.26 0.68 25.18
CA PHE A 638 0.70 0.53 23.84
C PHE A 638 -0.20 1.71 23.46
N ILE A 639 -1.12 2.13 24.36
CA ILE A 639 -1.98 3.31 24.14
C ILE A 639 -1.15 4.59 24.02
N LEU A 640 -0.15 4.77 24.89
CA LEU A 640 0.74 5.94 24.87
C LEU A 640 1.56 5.98 23.58
N ALA A 641 2.12 4.85 23.15
CA ALA A 641 2.88 4.72 21.91
C ALA A 641 2.02 5.12 20.69
N LEU A 642 0.79 4.61 20.59
CA LEU A 642 -0.17 4.96 19.53
C LEU A 642 -0.55 6.45 19.54
N LYS A 643 -0.59 7.07 20.73
CA LYS A 643 -0.93 8.50 20.89
C LYS A 643 0.20 9.42 20.41
N TYR A 644 1.46 9.09 20.67
CA TYR A 644 2.58 10.00 20.47
C TYR A 644 3.44 9.70 19.24
N LEU A 645 3.51 8.45 18.77
CA LEU A 645 4.31 8.09 17.60
C LEU A 645 3.59 8.48 16.30
N LYS A 646 4.33 9.06 15.33
CA LYS A 646 3.85 9.38 13.98
C LYS A 646 4.56 8.50 12.94
N LEU A 647 3.90 8.20 11.83
CA LEU A 647 4.56 7.59 10.66
C LEU A 647 5.51 8.63 10.05
N GLY A 648 6.78 8.28 9.86
CA GLY A 648 7.75 9.20 9.27
C GLY A 648 7.60 9.24 7.76
N SER A 649 7.47 10.43 7.18
CA SER A 649 7.69 10.66 5.75
C SER A 649 9.13 11.14 5.54
N ILE A 650 9.79 10.63 4.50
CA ILE A 650 11.14 11.03 4.10
C ILE A 650 11.02 11.50 2.65
N ASP A 651 11.08 12.81 2.44
CA ASP A 651 10.85 13.45 1.13
C ASP A 651 12.15 13.60 0.30
N ASP A 652 11.91 13.74 -1.00
CA ASP A 652 12.76 13.62 -2.20
C ASP A 652 13.84 14.71 -2.45
N ILE A 653 14.75 14.42 -3.39
CA ILE A 653 15.80 15.30 -3.94
C ILE A 653 15.52 15.57 -5.44
N ASN A 654 15.59 16.86 -5.84
CA ASN A 654 15.29 17.39 -7.19
C ASN A 654 16.48 17.39 -8.18
N ASN A 655 16.12 17.47 -9.46
CA ASN A 655 16.90 17.36 -10.71
C ASN A 655 17.59 18.66 -11.20
N ASP A 656 18.57 18.50 -12.11
CA ASP A 656 18.94 19.43 -13.20
C ASP A 656 19.18 18.63 -14.51
N ILE A 657 18.81 19.17 -15.69
CA ILE A 657 18.90 18.51 -17.01
C ILE A 657 19.57 19.43 -18.05
N GLU A 658 20.58 18.91 -18.76
CA GLU A 658 21.15 19.47 -20.01
C GLU A 658 20.93 18.54 -21.21
N HIS A 659 20.85 19.12 -22.41
CA HIS A 659 20.50 18.49 -23.70
C HIS A 659 21.69 17.85 -24.44
N ARG A 660 21.46 16.75 -25.19
CA ARG A 660 22.13 16.40 -26.47
C ARG A 660 21.48 15.22 -27.23
N THR A 661 21.93 15.04 -28.47
CA THR A 661 21.27 14.53 -29.70
C THR A 661 21.31 13.01 -29.97
N LYS A 662 20.26 12.53 -30.67
CA LYS A 662 19.90 11.13 -31.03
C LYS A 662 20.96 10.29 -31.79
N LYS A 663 21.07 9.00 -31.43
CA LYS A 663 21.56 7.88 -32.27
C LYS A 663 20.59 6.68 -32.19
N GLY A 664 20.61 5.79 -33.19
CA GLY A 664 19.68 4.65 -33.33
C GLY A 664 20.27 3.29 -32.92
N MET A 665 19.38 2.29 -32.76
CA MET A 665 19.61 1.00 -32.07
C MET A 665 20.72 0.07 -32.60
N VAL A 666 21.50 -0.53 -31.70
CA VAL A 666 22.64 -1.45 -32.00
C VAL A 666 22.22 -2.91 -32.29
N LEU A 667 21.17 -3.43 -31.62
CA LEU A 667 20.76 -4.83 -31.79
C LEU A 667 19.64 -4.99 -32.83
N PRO A 668 19.83 -5.85 -33.86
CA PRO A 668 18.75 -6.15 -34.80
C PRO A 668 17.66 -7.00 -34.11
N PHE A 669 16.42 -6.81 -34.51
CA PHE A 669 15.29 -7.67 -34.17
C PHE A 669 14.46 -7.94 -35.41
N GLN A 670 13.70 -9.04 -35.42
CA GLN A 670 12.79 -9.36 -36.51
C GLN A 670 11.40 -8.75 -36.21
N PRO A 671 10.85 -7.88 -37.06
CA PRO A 671 9.49 -7.39 -36.92
C PRO A 671 8.47 -8.55 -37.03
N LEU A 672 7.53 -8.68 -36.09
CA LEU A 672 6.55 -9.76 -36.06
C LEU A 672 5.12 -9.24 -36.00
N SER A 673 4.21 -9.81 -36.79
CA SER A 673 2.77 -9.53 -36.70
C SER A 673 2.08 -10.52 -35.75
N LEU A 674 0.98 -10.11 -35.13
CA LEU A 674 0.12 -10.96 -34.32
C LEU A 674 -1.29 -10.94 -34.88
N ALA A 675 -1.85 -12.09 -35.25
CA ALA A 675 -3.23 -12.20 -35.69
C ALA A 675 -4.00 -13.16 -34.78
N PHE A 676 -5.27 -12.87 -34.56
CA PHE A 676 -6.14 -13.69 -33.72
C PHE A 676 -7.55 -13.73 -34.30
N HIS A 677 -8.18 -14.90 -34.26
CA HIS A 677 -9.43 -15.16 -34.95
C HIS A 677 -10.39 -15.95 -34.06
N HIS A 678 -11.61 -15.44 -33.93
CA HIS A 678 -12.70 -16.04 -33.14
C HIS A 678 -12.29 -16.38 -31.69
N VAL A 679 -11.50 -15.50 -31.05
CA VAL A 679 -11.02 -15.73 -29.68
C VAL A 679 -12.17 -15.61 -28.67
N ASN A 680 -12.41 -16.67 -27.93
CA ASN A 680 -13.37 -16.72 -26.84
C ASN A 680 -12.66 -17.07 -25.52
N TYR A 681 -13.08 -16.47 -24.42
CA TYR A 681 -12.51 -16.73 -23.10
C TYR A 681 -13.60 -16.91 -22.04
N TYR A 682 -13.51 -18.02 -21.31
CA TYR A 682 -14.47 -18.41 -20.28
C TYR A 682 -13.77 -18.60 -18.93
N VAL A 683 -14.47 -18.27 -17.86
CA VAL A 683 -14.06 -18.57 -16.48
C VAL A 683 -15.17 -19.30 -15.75
N ASP A 684 -14.83 -20.08 -14.72
CA ASP A 684 -15.85 -20.73 -13.90
C ASP A 684 -16.76 -19.69 -13.24
N MET A 685 -18.05 -19.99 -13.18
CA MET A 685 -19.04 -19.06 -12.64
C MET A 685 -18.74 -18.75 -11.15
N PRO A 686 -18.51 -17.47 -10.78
CA PRO A 686 -18.17 -17.11 -9.40
C PRO A 686 -19.28 -17.52 -8.42
N ALA A 687 -18.89 -17.97 -7.22
CA ALA A 687 -19.83 -18.45 -6.19
C ALA A 687 -20.94 -17.43 -5.84
N GLY A 688 -20.61 -16.13 -5.83
CA GLY A 688 -21.58 -15.06 -5.59
C GLY A 688 -22.65 -14.91 -6.68
N MET A 689 -22.32 -15.18 -7.95
CA MET A 689 -23.28 -15.15 -9.05
C MET A 689 -24.17 -16.39 -9.07
N LYS A 690 -23.62 -17.57 -8.75
CA LYS A 690 -24.44 -18.80 -8.59
C LYS A 690 -25.55 -18.61 -7.53
N SER A 691 -25.24 -17.92 -6.43
CA SER A 691 -26.23 -17.61 -5.39
C SER A 691 -27.35 -16.66 -5.82
N LYS A 692 -27.16 -15.92 -6.93
CA LYS A 692 -28.16 -15.01 -7.53
C LYS A 692 -29.01 -15.68 -8.62
N GLY A 693 -28.92 -17.00 -8.79
CA GLY A 693 -29.79 -17.77 -9.69
C GLY A 693 -29.30 -17.91 -11.14
N PHE A 694 -28.02 -17.64 -11.42
CA PHE A 694 -27.44 -17.92 -12.75
C PHE A 694 -27.15 -19.42 -12.89
N GLU A 695 -27.83 -20.09 -13.83
CA GLU A 695 -27.73 -21.55 -14.06
C GLU A 695 -26.49 -21.95 -14.88
N GLU A 696 -25.86 -21.02 -15.59
CA GLU A 696 -24.68 -21.31 -16.42
C GLU A 696 -23.47 -21.70 -15.56
N SER A 697 -22.73 -22.72 -16.03
CA SER A 697 -21.55 -23.23 -15.33
C SER A 697 -20.30 -22.37 -15.56
N ARG A 698 -20.25 -21.62 -16.68
CA ARG A 698 -19.11 -20.79 -17.11
C ARG A 698 -19.57 -19.39 -17.47
N LEU A 699 -18.83 -18.38 -17.02
CA LEU A 699 -19.00 -16.99 -17.41
C LEU A 699 -18.12 -16.67 -18.62
N ARG A 700 -18.73 -16.21 -19.70
CA ARG A 700 -18.02 -15.75 -20.91
C ARG A 700 -17.58 -14.29 -20.75
N LEU A 701 -16.30 -14.04 -20.93
CA LEU A 701 -15.69 -12.70 -20.79
C LEU A 701 -15.28 -12.09 -22.13
N LEU A 702 -14.85 -12.92 -23.09
CA LEU A 702 -14.57 -12.53 -24.47
C LEU A 702 -15.44 -13.35 -25.42
N GLN A 703 -16.06 -12.66 -26.37
CA GLN A 703 -16.96 -13.23 -27.36
C GLN A 703 -16.46 -12.90 -28.75
N ASP A 704 -16.03 -13.95 -29.45
CA ASP A 704 -15.75 -13.92 -30.88
C ASP A 704 -14.84 -12.76 -31.33
N VAL A 705 -13.74 -12.58 -30.60
CA VAL A 705 -12.84 -11.45 -30.80
C VAL A 705 -11.84 -11.78 -31.90
N SER A 706 -11.87 -11.03 -32.99
CA SER A 706 -10.98 -11.14 -34.15
C SER A 706 -10.24 -9.82 -34.40
N GLY A 707 -8.98 -9.90 -34.80
CA GLY A 707 -8.14 -8.72 -35.09
C GLY A 707 -6.69 -9.08 -35.40
N ALA A 708 -5.91 -8.08 -35.77
CA ALA A 708 -4.48 -8.23 -36.02
C ALA A 708 -3.70 -6.98 -35.62
N PHE A 709 -2.43 -7.17 -35.27
CA PHE A 709 -1.47 -6.11 -34.94
C PHE A 709 -0.24 -6.26 -35.83
N ARG A 710 0.18 -5.14 -36.42
CA ARG A 710 1.19 -5.09 -37.48
C ARG A 710 2.47 -4.39 -37.00
N PRO A 711 3.64 -4.74 -37.56
CA PRO A 711 4.86 -4.00 -37.28
C PRO A 711 4.79 -2.54 -37.69
N CYS A 712 5.51 -1.67 -36.98
CA CYS A 712 5.53 -0.21 -37.18
C CYS A 712 4.20 0.51 -36.90
N VAL A 713 3.18 -0.21 -36.41
CA VAL A 713 1.87 0.34 -36.11
C VAL A 713 1.67 0.37 -34.60
N LEU A 714 1.30 1.54 -34.09
CA LEU A 714 0.88 1.75 -32.70
C LEU A 714 -0.64 1.61 -32.61
N THR A 715 -1.10 0.49 -32.06
CA THR A 715 -2.54 0.19 -31.93
C THR A 715 -3.04 0.52 -30.52
N ALA A 716 -4.11 1.33 -30.44
CA ALA A 716 -4.84 1.60 -29.21
C ALA A 716 -5.94 0.55 -28.99
N LEU A 717 -5.94 -0.12 -27.84
CA LEU A 717 -7.03 -0.96 -27.37
C LEU A 717 -7.90 -0.17 -26.40
N VAL A 718 -9.07 0.28 -26.86
CA VAL A 718 -9.96 1.19 -26.13
C VAL A 718 -11.33 0.53 -25.91
N GLY A 719 -12.08 1.00 -24.93
CA GLY A 719 -13.40 0.49 -24.59
C GLY A 719 -13.78 0.84 -23.17
N ALA A 720 -15.06 0.73 -22.82
CA ALA A 720 -15.54 1.04 -21.48
C ALA A 720 -14.87 0.15 -20.40
N SER A 721 -14.90 0.59 -19.15
CA SER A 721 -14.44 -0.24 -18.03
C SER A 721 -15.25 -1.55 -17.98
N GLY A 722 -14.56 -2.69 -17.86
CA GLY A 722 -15.19 -4.01 -17.94
C GLY A 722 -15.53 -4.51 -19.35
N ALA A 723 -15.07 -3.85 -20.42
CA ALA A 723 -15.20 -4.34 -21.80
C ALA A 723 -14.35 -5.57 -22.13
N GLY A 724 -13.38 -5.93 -21.28
CA GLY A 724 -12.50 -7.08 -21.50
C GLY A 724 -11.12 -6.74 -22.08
N LYS A 725 -10.73 -5.46 -22.19
CA LYS A 725 -9.44 -5.00 -22.75
C LYS A 725 -8.22 -5.72 -22.16
N THR A 726 -7.99 -5.60 -20.85
CA THR A 726 -6.90 -6.28 -20.15
C THR A 726 -7.03 -7.80 -20.22
N THR A 727 -8.27 -8.32 -20.28
CA THR A 727 -8.50 -9.76 -20.43
C THR A 727 -8.06 -10.26 -21.80
N LEU A 728 -8.37 -9.54 -22.88
CA LEU A 728 -7.89 -9.82 -24.23
C LEU A 728 -6.38 -9.73 -24.30
N MET A 729 -5.80 -8.64 -23.77
CA MET A 729 -4.36 -8.44 -23.74
C MET A 729 -3.64 -9.57 -22.98
N ASP A 730 -4.16 -10.01 -21.83
CA ASP A 730 -3.62 -11.14 -21.07
C ASP A 730 -3.74 -12.49 -21.79
N VAL A 731 -4.82 -12.71 -22.54
CA VAL A 731 -5.02 -13.94 -23.35
C VAL A 731 -4.04 -13.98 -24.51
N LEU A 732 -3.87 -12.86 -25.21
CA LEU A 732 -2.93 -12.73 -26.33
C LEU A 732 -1.49 -12.87 -25.85
N ALA A 733 -1.12 -12.16 -24.77
CA ALA A 733 0.17 -12.28 -24.09
C ALA A 733 0.41 -13.66 -23.45
N GLY A 734 -0.65 -14.44 -23.24
CA GLY A 734 -0.57 -15.79 -22.69
C GLY A 734 -0.28 -15.82 -21.18
N ARG A 735 -0.76 -14.81 -20.46
CA ARG A 735 -0.59 -14.65 -19.01
C ARG A 735 -1.73 -15.28 -18.20
N LYS A 736 -2.86 -15.63 -18.83
CA LYS A 736 -3.95 -16.34 -18.15
C LYS A 736 -3.59 -17.80 -17.90
N THR A 737 -3.41 -18.15 -16.63
CA THR A 737 -3.12 -19.53 -16.17
C THR A 737 -4.37 -20.34 -15.86
N GLY A 738 -5.55 -19.74 -15.92
CA GLY A 738 -6.84 -20.39 -15.66
C GLY A 738 -7.93 -19.87 -16.60
N GLY A 739 -9.05 -20.59 -16.66
CA GLY A 739 -10.12 -20.38 -17.66
C GLY A 739 -9.89 -21.18 -18.95
N TYR A 740 -10.85 -21.10 -19.85
CA TYR A 740 -10.85 -21.82 -21.12
C TYR A 740 -10.71 -20.82 -22.26
N ILE A 741 -9.71 -21.01 -23.12
CA ILE A 741 -9.45 -20.18 -24.30
C ILE A 741 -9.81 -21.01 -25.54
N GLU A 742 -10.65 -20.46 -26.41
CA GLU A 742 -11.02 -21.03 -27.71
C GLU A 742 -10.69 -20.01 -28.82
N GLY A 743 -10.57 -20.48 -30.07
CA GLY A 743 -10.14 -19.66 -31.21
C GLY A 743 -8.68 -19.91 -31.61
N THR A 744 -8.17 -19.14 -32.56
CA THR A 744 -6.79 -19.26 -33.07
C THR A 744 -6.00 -17.98 -32.83
N ILE A 745 -4.72 -18.14 -32.48
CA ILE A 745 -3.76 -17.03 -32.33
C ILE A 745 -2.51 -17.42 -33.10
N SER A 746 -2.11 -16.59 -34.06
CA SER A 746 -0.96 -16.78 -34.93
C SER A 746 0.04 -15.63 -34.80
N VAL A 747 1.33 -15.93 -34.90
CA VAL A 747 2.45 -14.99 -34.89
C VAL A 747 3.16 -15.13 -36.24
N SER A 748 3.13 -14.08 -37.06
CA SER A 748 3.71 -14.07 -38.42
C SER A 748 3.33 -15.31 -39.26
N GLY A 749 2.06 -15.70 -39.24
CA GLY A 749 1.54 -16.84 -40.02
C GLY A 749 1.66 -18.22 -39.35
N TYR A 750 2.30 -18.34 -38.18
CA TYR A 750 2.46 -19.60 -37.47
C TYR A 750 1.63 -19.64 -36.18
N PRO A 751 1.09 -20.79 -35.75
CA PRO A 751 0.39 -20.90 -34.47
C PRO A 751 1.25 -20.45 -33.28
N LYS A 752 0.66 -19.67 -32.36
CA LYS A 752 1.37 -19.17 -31.18
C LYS A 752 1.83 -20.32 -30.26
N ASN A 753 3.13 -20.49 -30.09
CA ASN A 753 3.69 -21.36 -29.06
C ASN A 753 3.71 -20.64 -27.70
N GLN A 754 2.86 -21.07 -26.79
CA GLN A 754 2.66 -20.43 -25.49
C GLN A 754 3.89 -20.47 -24.57
N ASP A 755 4.72 -21.51 -24.65
CA ASP A 755 5.86 -21.67 -23.74
C ASP A 755 7.01 -20.72 -24.07
N THR A 756 7.21 -20.39 -25.34
CA THR A 756 8.34 -19.60 -25.82
C THR A 756 7.96 -18.16 -26.21
N PHE A 757 6.67 -17.84 -26.27
CA PHE A 757 6.18 -16.51 -26.70
C PHE A 757 6.75 -15.34 -25.89
N ALA A 758 6.98 -15.51 -24.58
CA ALA A 758 7.58 -14.48 -23.72
C ALA A 758 9.01 -14.06 -24.12
N ARG A 759 9.68 -14.83 -24.99
CA ARG A 759 11.01 -14.50 -25.54
C ARG A 759 10.95 -13.43 -26.63
N VAL A 760 9.82 -13.31 -27.32
CA VAL A 760 9.62 -12.33 -28.42
C VAL A 760 8.62 -11.23 -28.06
N ALA A 761 7.93 -11.38 -26.92
CA ALA A 761 6.94 -10.43 -26.41
C ALA A 761 7.42 -9.74 -25.11
N GLY A 762 7.25 -8.43 -25.05
CA GLY A 762 7.34 -7.63 -23.81
C GLY A 762 5.95 -7.31 -23.28
N TYR A 763 5.79 -7.25 -21.95
CA TYR A 763 4.51 -6.89 -21.33
C TYR A 763 4.74 -5.90 -20.19
N CYS A 764 4.28 -4.67 -20.37
CA CYS A 764 4.29 -3.66 -19.31
C CYS A 764 2.98 -3.75 -18.52
N GLU A 765 3.08 -4.13 -17.25
CA GLU A 765 1.93 -4.23 -16.35
C GLU A 765 1.45 -2.85 -15.89
N GLN A 766 0.17 -2.75 -15.50
CA GLN A 766 -0.41 -1.51 -14.96
C GLN A 766 0.32 -1.04 -13.70
N ASN A 767 0.69 -1.97 -12.81
CA ASN A 767 1.43 -1.69 -11.58
C ASN A 767 2.95 -1.80 -11.80
N ASP A 768 3.67 -0.75 -11.43
CA ASP A 768 5.12 -0.67 -11.62
C ASP A 768 5.91 -1.36 -10.49
N ILE A 769 5.95 -2.70 -10.51
CA ILE A 769 6.59 -3.52 -9.48
C ILE A 769 8.06 -3.82 -9.84
N HIS A 770 8.97 -3.38 -8.97
CA HIS A 770 10.42 -3.55 -9.11
C HIS A 770 11.06 -3.74 -7.73
N SER A 771 12.23 -4.38 -7.66
CA SER A 771 12.95 -4.53 -6.39
C SER A 771 13.45 -3.15 -5.89
N PRO A 772 13.19 -2.76 -4.63
CA PRO A 772 13.42 -1.39 -4.18
C PRO A 772 14.91 -1.05 -3.93
N TYR A 773 15.74 -2.05 -3.67
CA TYR A 773 17.15 -1.86 -3.27
C TYR A 773 18.16 -1.96 -4.43
N VAL A 774 17.69 -2.12 -5.67
CA VAL A 774 18.51 -2.06 -6.89
C VAL A 774 18.36 -0.69 -7.55
N THR A 775 19.36 -0.32 -8.36
CA THR A 775 19.32 0.92 -9.16
C THR A 775 18.57 0.71 -10.47
N VAL A 776 18.24 1.82 -11.14
CA VAL A 776 17.68 1.82 -12.50
C VAL A 776 18.56 1.00 -13.44
N TYR A 777 19.87 1.29 -13.50
CA TYR A 777 20.79 0.59 -14.39
C TYR A 777 20.87 -0.91 -14.12
N GLU A 778 20.95 -1.31 -12.85
CA GLU A 778 21.06 -2.72 -12.49
C GLU A 778 19.77 -3.50 -12.78
N SER A 779 18.62 -2.86 -12.65
CA SER A 779 17.33 -3.45 -13.03
C SER A 779 17.31 -3.77 -14.52
N LEU A 780 17.85 -2.88 -15.36
CA LEU A 780 17.98 -3.09 -16.79
C LEU A 780 19.00 -4.17 -17.13
N ILE A 781 20.20 -4.13 -16.53
CA ILE A 781 21.23 -5.16 -16.73
C ILE A 781 20.74 -6.54 -16.30
N PHE A 782 20.00 -6.63 -15.20
CA PHE A 782 19.40 -7.88 -14.73
C PHE A 782 18.43 -8.46 -15.77
N SER A 783 17.53 -7.63 -16.30
CA SER A 783 16.61 -8.02 -17.37
C SER A 783 17.36 -8.45 -18.63
N ALA A 784 18.34 -7.64 -19.07
CA ALA A 784 19.18 -7.90 -20.24
C ALA A 784 19.86 -9.26 -20.13
N TRP A 785 20.44 -9.54 -18.97
CA TRP A 785 21.19 -10.75 -18.73
C TRP A 785 20.31 -11.99 -18.87
N LEU A 786 19.09 -11.94 -18.38
CA LEU A 786 18.20 -13.10 -18.35
C LEU A 786 17.37 -13.30 -19.62
N ARG A 787 17.06 -12.21 -20.33
CA ARG A 787 16.14 -12.25 -21.48
C ARG A 787 16.83 -12.24 -22.84
N LEU A 788 17.99 -11.61 -22.98
CA LEU A 788 18.78 -11.67 -24.22
C LEU A 788 19.37 -13.07 -24.42
N THR A 789 19.64 -13.41 -25.68
CA THR A 789 20.25 -14.69 -26.06
C THR A 789 21.67 -14.83 -25.50
N SER A 790 22.11 -16.07 -25.30
CA SER A 790 23.47 -16.39 -24.81
C SER A 790 24.58 -15.95 -25.76
N ASP A 791 24.27 -15.73 -27.04
CA ASP A 791 25.23 -15.39 -28.08
C ASP A 791 25.68 -13.91 -28.01
N ILE A 792 24.95 -13.09 -27.26
CA ILE A 792 25.26 -11.67 -27.07
C ILE A 792 26.28 -11.53 -25.93
N ASP A 793 27.46 -11.03 -26.29
CA ASP A 793 28.54 -10.75 -25.35
C ASP A 793 28.17 -9.66 -24.33
N ALA A 794 28.92 -9.61 -23.24
CA ALA A 794 28.63 -8.70 -22.14
C ALA A 794 28.78 -7.22 -22.51
N GLU A 795 29.64 -6.87 -23.48
CA GLU A 795 29.88 -5.49 -23.88
C GLU A 795 28.76 -4.99 -24.79
N THR A 796 28.38 -5.80 -25.79
CA THR A 796 27.20 -5.52 -26.63
C THR A 796 25.93 -5.41 -25.80
N ARG A 797 25.78 -6.24 -24.77
CA ARG A 797 24.66 -6.15 -23.82
C ARG A 797 24.64 -4.81 -23.08
N LYS A 798 25.78 -4.37 -22.55
CA LYS A 798 25.88 -3.07 -21.86
C LYS A 798 25.59 -1.92 -22.82
N MET A 799 26.15 -1.94 -24.02
CA MET A 799 25.88 -0.93 -25.05
C MET A 799 24.38 -0.85 -25.36
N PHE A 800 23.70 -1.99 -25.48
CA PHE A 800 22.25 -2.00 -25.68
C PHE A 800 21.46 -1.47 -24.48
N VAL A 801 21.92 -1.71 -23.24
CA VAL A 801 21.29 -1.12 -22.05
C VAL A 801 21.46 0.40 -22.03
N GLU A 802 22.63 0.94 -22.37
CA GLU A 802 22.83 2.39 -22.54
C GLU A 802 21.90 2.94 -23.62
N GLU A 803 21.83 2.22 -24.74
CA GLU A 803 20.78 2.24 -25.76
C GLU A 803 19.39 2.62 -25.25
N VAL A 804 18.82 1.66 -24.53
CA VAL A 804 17.46 1.76 -24.02
C VAL A 804 17.34 2.86 -22.96
N MET A 805 18.36 3.07 -22.11
CA MET A 805 18.33 4.17 -21.15
C MET A 805 18.27 5.54 -21.83
N GLU A 806 18.94 5.71 -22.96
CA GLU A 806 18.88 6.92 -23.76
C GLU A 806 17.51 7.07 -24.43
N LEU A 807 16.97 5.99 -25.02
CA LEU A 807 15.65 5.98 -25.66
C LEU A 807 14.51 6.40 -24.71
N ILE A 808 14.60 6.00 -23.43
CA ILE A 808 13.59 6.29 -22.40
C ILE A 808 14.02 7.44 -21.47
N GLU A 809 15.09 8.16 -21.81
CA GLU A 809 15.56 9.33 -21.06
C GLU A 809 15.83 9.06 -19.56
N LEU A 810 16.30 7.86 -19.21
CA LEU A 810 16.57 7.41 -17.83
C LEU A 810 18.00 7.70 -17.35
N ASN A 811 18.89 8.16 -18.23
CA ASN A 811 20.29 8.47 -17.90
C ASN A 811 20.50 9.33 -16.63
N PRO A 812 19.70 10.38 -16.35
CA PRO A 812 19.90 11.20 -15.15
C PRO A 812 19.72 10.42 -13.83
N ILE A 813 18.84 9.42 -13.84
CA ILE A 813 18.49 8.62 -12.66
C ILE A 813 19.11 7.22 -12.69
N ARG A 814 20.10 7.00 -13.55
CA ARG A 814 20.81 5.72 -13.74
C ARG A 814 21.21 5.04 -12.42
N ASN A 815 21.77 5.81 -11.49
CA ASN A 815 22.30 5.32 -10.21
C ASN A 815 21.31 5.54 -9.04
N SER A 816 20.12 6.05 -9.30
CA SER A 816 19.08 6.22 -8.30
C SER A 816 18.50 4.87 -7.91
N LEU A 817 18.24 4.68 -6.61
CA LEU A 817 17.55 3.50 -6.11
C LEU A 817 16.09 3.54 -6.55
N VAL A 818 15.55 2.37 -6.88
CA VAL A 818 14.15 2.24 -7.29
C VAL A 818 13.20 2.65 -6.15
N GLY A 819 13.47 2.18 -4.93
CA GLY A 819 12.70 2.49 -3.72
C GLY A 819 11.28 1.89 -3.70
N ASP A 820 10.64 2.01 -2.54
CA ASP A 820 9.30 1.52 -2.25
C ASP A 820 8.23 2.48 -2.85
N PRO A 821 7.22 1.95 -3.57
CA PRO A 821 6.20 2.79 -4.22
C PRO A 821 5.50 3.75 -3.25
N GLY A 822 5.48 5.04 -3.60
CA GLY A 822 4.81 6.09 -2.81
C GLY A 822 5.50 6.46 -1.49
N VAL A 823 6.67 5.88 -1.20
CA VAL A 823 7.42 6.15 0.03
C VAL A 823 8.77 6.78 -0.29
N ASN A 824 9.56 6.20 -1.20
CA ASN A 824 10.89 6.71 -1.56
C ASN A 824 11.36 6.22 -2.95
N GLY A 825 12.46 6.80 -3.43
CA GLY A 825 13.16 6.37 -4.64
C GLY A 825 12.64 7.07 -5.89
N LEU A 826 12.16 6.30 -6.87
CA LEU A 826 11.68 6.85 -8.13
C LEU A 826 10.25 7.38 -8.01
N SER A 827 10.02 8.55 -8.62
CA SER A 827 8.68 9.07 -8.88
C SER A 827 7.85 8.12 -9.74
N THR A 828 6.53 8.30 -9.76
CA THR A 828 5.60 7.45 -10.55
C THR A 828 5.96 7.45 -12.04
N GLU A 829 6.26 8.62 -12.61
CA GLU A 829 6.71 8.82 -13.98
C GLU A 829 8.00 8.06 -14.31
N GLN A 830 9.03 8.24 -13.47
CA GLN A 830 10.32 7.58 -13.65
C GLN A 830 10.22 6.07 -13.51
N ARG A 831 9.36 5.60 -12.58
CA ARG A 831 9.12 4.18 -12.36
C ARG A 831 8.38 3.54 -13.53
N LYS A 832 7.40 4.24 -14.14
CA LYS A 832 6.72 3.80 -15.35
C LYS A 832 7.69 3.68 -16.53
N ARG A 833 8.56 4.68 -16.71
CA ARG A 833 9.65 4.62 -17.69
C ARG A 833 10.61 3.46 -17.45
N LEU A 834 10.96 3.18 -16.19
CA LEU A 834 11.75 1.99 -15.82
C LEU A 834 11.01 0.69 -16.18
N THR A 835 9.70 0.59 -15.94
CA THR A 835 8.89 -0.58 -16.34
C THR A 835 9.00 -0.85 -17.83
N ILE A 836 8.83 0.20 -18.65
CA ILE A 836 8.96 0.10 -20.10
C ILE A 836 10.39 -0.31 -20.47
N ALA A 837 11.41 0.32 -19.87
CA ALA A 837 12.82 0.02 -20.15
C ALA A 837 13.19 -1.43 -19.83
N VAL A 838 12.72 -1.98 -18.70
CA VAL A 838 12.98 -3.38 -18.33
C VAL A 838 12.43 -4.35 -19.38
N GLU A 839 11.31 -4.03 -20.02
CA GLU A 839 10.73 -4.83 -21.10
C GLU A 839 11.45 -4.61 -22.44
N LEU A 840 11.85 -3.37 -22.78
CA LEU A 840 12.56 -3.06 -24.04
C LEU A 840 13.96 -3.68 -24.10
N VAL A 841 14.65 -3.79 -22.97
CA VAL A 841 15.99 -4.39 -22.89
C VAL A 841 15.98 -5.90 -23.21
N ALA A 842 14.80 -6.54 -23.25
CA ALA A 842 14.66 -7.90 -23.77
C ALA A 842 14.72 -7.98 -25.31
N ASN A 843 14.81 -6.83 -25.99
CA ASN A 843 14.70 -6.69 -27.44
C ASN A 843 13.45 -7.37 -28.04
N PRO A 844 12.23 -7.14 -27.49
CA PRO A 844 11.02 -7.79 -27.96
C PRO A 844 10.59 -7.27 -29.33
N SER A 845 9.93 -8.10 -30.13
CA SER A 845 9.32 -7.72 -31.41
C SER A 845 7.88 -7.23 -31.25
N ILE A 846 7.17 -7.77 -30.25
CA ILE A 846 5.79 -7.42 -29.90
C ILE A 846 5.79 -6.87 -28.47
N ILE A 847 5.16 -5.72 -28.24
CA ILE A 847 5.08 -5.11 -26.91
C ILE A 847 3.62 -4.84 -26.57
N PHE A 848 3.18 -5.40 -25.45
CA PHE A 848 1.90 -5.09 -24.83
C PHE A 848 2.14 -4.07 -23.72
N MET A 849 1.40 -2.97 -23.72
CA MET A 849 1.45 -1.97 -22.65
C MET A 849 0.06 -1.80 -22.04
N ASP A 850 -0.09 -2.20 -20.78
CA ASP A 850 -1.35 -2.02 -20.07
C ASP A 850 -1.38 -0.65 -19.38
N GLU A 851 -2.16 0.28 -19.94
CA GLU A 851 -2.34 1.67 -19.48
C GLU A 851 -1.02 2.43 -19.20
N PRO A 852 -0.14 2.65 -20.21
CA PRO A 852 1.17 3.26 -20.01
C PRO A 852 1.13 4.70 -19.49
N THR A 853 0.01 5.41 -19.66
CA THR A 853 -0.21 6.79 -19.20
C THR A 853 -0.93 6.88 -17.86
N SER A 854 -1.26 5.76 -17.22
CA SER A 854 -2.04 5.75 -15.98
C SER A 854 -1.25 6.34 -14.81
N GLY A 855 -1.88 7.26 -14.08
CA GLY A 855 -1.30 7.92 -12.90
C GLY A 855 -0.22 8.97 -13.20
N LEU A 856 -0.11 9.41 -14.46
CA LEU A 856 0.82 10.44 -14.93
C LEU A 856 0.10 11.74 -15.28
N ASP A 857 0.79 12.87 -15.20
CA ASP A 857 0.28 14.17 -15.66
C ASP A 857 0.40 14.29 -17.18
N ALA A 858 -0.20 15.33 -17.76
CA ALA A 858 -0.17 15.58 -19.21
C ALA A 858 1.25 15.49 -19.79
N ARG A 859 2.19 16.11 -19.08
CA ARG A 859 3.60 16.15 -19.46
C ARG A 859 4.26 14.78 -19.34
N ALA A 860 4.18 14.13 -18.18
CA ALA A 860 4.75 12.80 -17.95
C ALA A 860 4.18 11.76 -18.93
N ALA A 861 2.86 11.81 -19.17
CA ALA A 861 2.19 10.97 -20.15
C ALA A 861 2.68 11.26 -21.56
N ALA A 862 2.87 12.52 -21.95
CA ALA A 862 3.43 12.89 -23.26
C ALA A 862 4.90 12.42 -23.41
N ILE A 863 5.72 12.53 -22.36
CA ILE A 863 7.09 12.01 -22.34
C ILE A 863 7.09 10.49 -22.55
N VAL A 864 6.27 9.76 -21.78
CA VAL A 864 6.13 8.30 -21.92
C VAL A 864 5.65 7.94 -23.32
N MET A 865 4.61 8.60 -23.84
CA MET A 865 4.06 8.31 -25.17
C MET A 865 5.03 8.65 -26.30
N ARG A 866 5.87 9.68 -26.14
CA ARG A 866 6.97 9.96 -27.05
C ARG A 866 7.97 8.82 -27.08
N THR A 867 8.33 8.26 -25.92
CA THR A 867 9.18 7.07 -25.83
C THR A 867 8.54 5.85 -26.48
N VAL A 868 7.23 5.64 -26.29
CA VAL A 868 6.48 4.56 -26.94
C VAL A 868 6.49 4.73 -28.45
N ARG A 869 6.23 5.94 -28.96
CA ARG A 869 6.28 6.26 -30.39
C ARG A 869 7.67 6.00 -30.98
N ASN A 870 8.72 6.48 -30.32
CA ASN A 870 10.10 6.19 -30.72
C ASN A 870 10.37 4.68 -30.78
N THR A 871 9.77 3.88 -29.89
CA THR A 871 9.90 2.42 -29.90
C THR A 871 9.19 1.79 -31.08
N VAL A 872 7.99 2.24 -31.44
CA VAL A 872 7.25 1.73 -32.60
C VAL A 872 8.01 2.02 -33.89
N ASP A 873 8.56 3.23 -34.01
CA ASP A 873 9.30 3.70 -35.19
C ASP A 873 10.57 2.88 -35.48
N THR A 874 11.06 2.10 -34.50
CA THR A 874 12.16 1.13 -34.74
C THR A 874 11.73 -0.11 -35.52
N GLY A 875 10.43 -0.33 -35.73
CA GLY A 875 9.87 -1.48 -36.43
C GLY A 875 9.09 -2.48 -35.57
N ARG A 876 8.81 -2.14 -34.30
CA ARG A 876 8.13 -3.05 -33.36
C ARG A 876 6.61 -2.98 -33.49
N THR A 877 5.93 -4.07 -33.14
CA THR A 877 4.47 -4.11 -33.02
C THR A 877 4.11 -3.74 -31.58
N VAL A 878 3.40 -2.63 -31.38
CA VAL A 878 3.07 -2.16 -30.03
C VAL A 878 1.57 -1.97 -29.88
N VAL A 879 1.02 -2.57 -28.83
CA VAL A 879 -0.40 -2.51 -28.49
C VAL A 879 -0.53 -1.93 -27.10
N CYS A 880 -1.26 -0.83 -26.97
CA CYS A 880 -1.47 -0.17 -25.69
C CYS A 880 -2.94 -0.19 -25.32
N THR A 881 -3.31 -0.63 -24.13
CA THR A 881 -4.63 -0.27 -23.59
C THR A 881 -4.56 1.19 -23.15
N ILE A 882 -5.54 1.99 -23.58
CA ILE A 882 -5.70 3.34 -23.04
C ILE A 882 -7.15 3.55 -22.67
N HIS A 883 -7.36 4.16 -21.51
CA HIS A 883 -8.69 4.42 -21.00
C HIS A 883 -9.26 5.77 -21.48
N GLN A 884 -8.48 6.87 -21.50
CA GLN A 884 -8.92 8.15 -22.07
C GLN A 884 -7.72 9.12 -22.18
N PRO A 885 -6.99 9.10 -23.31
CA PRO A 885 -5.86 10.00 -23.49
C PRO A 885 -6.33 11.43 -23.80
N SER A 886 -5.42 12.40 -23.62
CA SER A 886 -5.60 13.73 -24.21
C SER A 886 -5.69 13.62 -25.74
N ILE A 887 -6.27 14.62 -26.39
CA ILE A 887 -6.41 14.65 -27.86
C ILE A 887 -5.06 14.39 -28.54
N GLY A 888 -4.00 15.10 -28.12
CA GLY A 888 -2.66 14.92 -28.68
C GLY A 888 -2.02 13.55 -28.43
N ILE A 889 -2.36 12.85 -27.34
CA ILE A 889 -1.91 11.46 -27.13
C ILE A 889 -2.75 10.49 -27.97
N PHE A 890 -4.06 10.73 -28.07
CA PHE A 890 -4.96 9.91 -28.87
C PHE A 890 -4.57 9.91 -30.35
N GLU A 891 -4.25 11.08 -30.88
CA GLU A 891 -3.83 11.28 -32.26
C GLU A 891 -2.42 10.75 -32.55
N ALA A 892 -1.66 10.34 -31.52
CA ALA A 892 -0.35 9.68 -31.72
C ALA A 892 -0.48 8.18 -32.10
N PHE A 893 -1.69 7.61 -31.98
CA PHE A 893 -1.99 6.24 -32.40
C PHE A 893 -2.24 6.14 -33.91
N ASP A 894 -1.86 5.01 -34.50
CA ASP A 894 -2.09 4.74 -35.91
C ASP A 894 -3.44 4.04 -36.12
N GLU A 895 -3.77 3.11 -35.22
CA GLU A 895 -4.96 2.27 -35.27
C GLU A 895 -5.70 2.19 -33.93
N LEU A 896 -6.99 1.89 -34.01
CA LEU A 896 -7.89 1.72 -32.87
C LEU A 896 -8.60 0.36 -32.97
N LEU A 897 -8.53 -0.41 -31.88
CA LEU A 897 -9.36 -1.59 -31.62
C LEU A 897 -10.31 -1.25 -30.47
N LEU A 898 -11.58 -1.03 -30.78
CA LEU A 898 -12.61 -0.62 -29.82
C LEU A 898 -13.48 -1.81 -29.40
N MET A 899 -13.59 -2.00 -28.08
CA MET A 899 -14.39 -3.08 -27.49
C MET A 899 -15.57 -2.53 -26.68
N LYS A 900 -16.73 -3.20 -26.79
CA LYS A 900 -17.89 -2.93 -25.94
C LYS A 900 -17.98 -3.89 -24.75
N ARG A 901 -18.83 -3.54 -23.78
CA ARG A 901 -19.14 -4.42 -22.64
C ARG A 901 -19.72 -5.76 -23.12
N GLY A 902 -19.21 -6.86 -22.55
CA GLY A 902 -19.51 -8.21 -23.05
C GLY A 902 -18.42 -8.81 -23.94
N GLY A 903 -17.31 -8.10 -24.14
CA GLY A 903 -16.11 -8.66 -24.77
C GLY A 903 -16.23 -8.85 -26.28
N ARG A 904 -16.92 -7.93 -26.97
CA ARG A 904 -17.07 -7.91 -28.44
C ARG A 904 -16.40 -6.69 -29.05
N VAL A 905 -15.87 -6.84 -30.26
CA VAL A 905 -15.29 -5.75 -31.05
C VAL A 905 -16.41 -4.98 -31.76
N ILE A 906 -16.31 -3.66 -31.75
CA ILE A 906 -17.25 -2.77 -32.44
C ILE A 906 -16.59 -1.85 -33.47
N TYR A 907 -15.26 -1.74 -33.43
CA TYR A 907 -14.48 -1.02 -34.43
C TYR A 907 -13.04 -1.55 -34.40
N ALA A 908 -12.43 -1.75 -35.57
CA ALA A 908 -11.01 -2.02 -35.70
C ALA A 908 -10.49 -1.37 -36.99
N GLY A 909 -9.70 -0.31 -36.89
CA GLY A 909 -9.26 0.44 -38.07
C GLY A 909 -8.42 1.68 -37.75
N PRO A 910 -8.00 2.42 -38.79
CA PRO A 910 -7.21 3.64 -38.61
C PRO A 910 -8.05 4.75 -37.94
N LEU A 911 -7.37 5.70 -37.31
CA LEU A 911 -8.01 6.87 -36.69
C LEU A 911 -8.35 7.97 -37.71
N GLY A 912 -7.59 8.07 -38.81
CA GLY A 912 -7.70 9.13 -39.81
C GLY A 912 -7.11 10.46 -39.33
N HIS A 913 -6.95 11.43 -40.24
CA HIS A 913 -6.46 12.76 -39.90
C HIS A 913 -7.45 13.45 -38.93
N GLU A 914 -6.94 13.96 -37.80
CA GLU A 914 -7.73 14.64 -36.76
C GLU A 914 -8.87 13.80 -36.13
N SER A 915 -8.82 12.47 -36.25
CA SER A 915 -9.85 11.54 -35.75
C SER A 915 -11.24 11.71 -36.39
N ILE A 916 -11.33 12.39 -37.54
CA ILE A 916 -12.61 12.74 -38.20
C ILE A 916 -13.24 11.54 -38.93
N GLU A 917 -12.43 10.57 -39.35
CA GLU A 917 -12.90 9.39 -40.10
C GLU A 917 -13.62 8.36 -39.21
N LEU A 918 -13.60 8.51 -37.88
CA LEU A 918 -14.34 7.69 -36.91
C LEU A 918 -15.86 7.92 -37.03
N THR A 919 -16.51 7.25 -37.99
CA THR A 919 -17.95 7.37 -38.21
C THR A 919 -18.65 6.06 -37.86
N ILE A 920 -19.51 6.08 -36.85
CA ILE A 920 -20.40 4.96 -36.51
C ILE A 920 -21.80 5.29 -37.07
N PRO A 921 -22.41 4.41 -37.90
CA PRO A 921 -23.74 4.63 -38.45
C PRO A 921 -24.79 4.87 -37.35
N GLY A 922 -25.61 5.92 -37.48
CA GLY A 922 -26.73 6.20 -36.57
C GLY A 922 -26.40 7.02 -35.33
N VAL A 923 -25.15 7.49 -35.15
CA VAL A 923 -24.73 8.32 -34.02
C VAL A 923 -24.36 9.74 -34.47
N THR A 924 -24.58 10.73 -33.60
CA THR A 924 -24.19 12.13 -33.79
C THR A 924 -22.68 12.28 -33.98
N LYS A 925 -22.27 13.00 -35.03
CA LYS A 925 -20.86 13.33 -35.29
C LYS A 925 -20.20 14.06 -34.12
N ILE A 926 -18.88 13.93 -34.01
CA ILE A 926 -18.06 14.59 -32.99
C ILE A 926 -18.24 16.10 -33.09
N ALA A 927 -18.49 16.77 -31.97
CA ALA A 927 -18.55 18.23 -31.91
C ALA A 927 -17.13 18.83 -32.01
N GLU A 928 -17.02 20.03 -32.56
CA GLU A 928 -15.74 20.72 -32.73
C GLU A 928 -15.05 20.94 -31.37
N GLY A 929 -13.78 20.55 -31.23
CA GLY A 929 -13.01 20.62 -29.97
C GLY A 929 -13.29 19.52 -28.93
N TYR A 930 -14.26 18.63 -29.17
CA TYR A 930 -14.59 17.55 -28.24
C TYR A 930 -13.58 16.39 -28.31
N ASN A 931 -13.21 15.80 -27.17
CA ASN A 931 -12.19 14.75 -27.16
C ASN A 931 -12.71 13.47 -27.87
N PRO A 932 -12.06 13.00 -28.97
CA PRO A 932 -12.53 11.84 -29.72
C PRO A 932 -12.61 10.55 -28.88
N ALA A 933 -11.68 10.36 -27.94
CA ALA A 933 -11.67 9.21 -27.04
C ALA A 933 -12.83 9.25 -26.03
N THR A 934 -13.23 10.44 -25.59
CA THR A 934 -14.42 10.62 -24.76
C THR A 934 -15.69 10.31 -25.55
N TRP A 935 -15.82 10.93 -26.72
CA TRP A 935 -16.96 10.73 -27.60
C TRP A 935 -17.22 9.26 -27.89
N MET A 936 -16.19 8.51 -28.31
CA MET A 936 -16.38 7.09 -28.67
C MET A 936 -16.86 6.25 -27.49
N LEU A 937 -16.40 6.51 -26.26
CA LEU A 937 -16.81 5.75 -25.08
C LEU A 937 -18.26 6.06 -24.67
N GLU A 938 -18.70 7.30 -24.87
CA GLU A 938 -20.07 7.73 -24.57
C GLU A 938 -21.07 7.18 -25.59
N VAL A 939 -20.75 7.30 -26.88
CA VAL A 939 -21.64 6.88 -27.96
C VAL A 939 -21.75 5.36 -28.08
N THR A 940 -20.72 4.64 -27.64
CA THR A 940 -20.71 3.16 -27.60
C THR A 940 -21.15 2.59 -26.25
N SER A 941 -21.70 3.44 -25.37
CA SER A 941 -22.26 3.02 -24.09
C SER A 941 -23.53 2.18 -24.27
N THR A 942 -23.77 1.25 -23.34
CA THR A 942 -24.95 0.38 -23.34
C THR A 942 -26.27 1.16 -23.30
N THR A 943 -26.25 2.35 -22.72
CA THR A 943 -27.39 3.28 -22.66
C THR A 943 -27.77 3.84 -24.03
N VAL A 944 -26.79 4.22 -24.84
CA VAL A 944 -27.02 4.72 -26.21
C VAL A 944 -27.45 3.58 -27.11
N GLU A 945 -26.82 2.42 -26.97
CA GLU A 945 -27.16 1.19 -27.70
C GLU A 945 -28.64 0.80 -27.46
N ALA A 946 -29.10 0.83 -26.19
CA ALA A 946 -30.50 0.58 -25.83
C ALA A 946 -31.46 1.66 -26.37
N LYS A 947 -31.04 2.93 -26.40
CA LYS A 947 -31.84 4.04 -26.92
C LYS A 947 -32.04 3.95 -28.44
N LEU A 948 -30.99 3.55 -29.17
CA LEU A 948 -31.01 3.38 -30.62
C LEU A 948 -31.59 2.02 -31.05
N ARG A 949 -31.71 1.06 -30.13
CA ARG A 949 -32.17 -0.33 -30.38
C ARG A 949 -31.33 -1.04 -31.45
N VAL A 950 -30.02 -0.83 -31.44
CA VAL A 950 -29.05 -1.47 -32.34
C VAL A 950 -28.03 -2.26 -31.53
N ASP A 951 -27.34 -3.24 -32.11
CA ASP A 951 -26.12 -3.82 -31.55
C ASP A 951 -24.93 -3.35 -32.39
N PHE A 952 -24.03 -2.55 -31.80
CA PHE A 952 -22.87 -2.02 -32.52
C PHE A 952 -21.91 -3.12 -33.02
N ALA A 953 -21.86 -4.27 -32.35
CA ALA A 953 -21.04 -5.40 -32.78
C ALA A 953 -21.62 -6.06 -34.05
N GLU A 954 -22.95 -6.11 -34.18
CA GLU A 954 -23.60 -6.61 -35.40
C GLU A 954 -23.40 -5.64 -36.58
N ILE A 955 -23.52 -4.32 -36.31
CA ILE A 955 -23.21 -3.29 -37.30
C ILE A 955 -21.78 -3.44 -37.80
N TYR A 956 -20.82 -3.60 -36.90
CA TYR A 956 -19.42 -3.82 -37.24
C TYR A 956 -19.25 -5.10 -38.07
N ALA A 957 -19.82 -6.23 -37.66
CA ALA A 957 -19.73 -7.50 -38.40
C ALA A 957 -20.31 -7.41 -39.83
N SER A 958 -21.31 -6.55 -40.05
CA SER A 958 -21.88 -6.29 -41.39
C SER A 958 -21.10 -5.26 -42.23
N SER A 959 -20.11 -4.59 -41.65
CA SER A 959 -19.40 -3.47 -42.29
C SER A 959 -18.28 -3.90 -43.25
N ASP A 960 -17.96 -3.04 -44.21
CA ASP A 960 -16.81 -3.22 -45.11
C ASP A 960 -15.47 -3.18 -44.36
N LEU A 961 -15.42 -2.56 -43.18
CA LEU A 961 -14.23 -2.54 -42.32
C LEU A 961 -13.96 -3.94 -41.75
N TYR A 962 -15.01 -4.64 -41.28
CA TYR A 962 -14.87 -6.02 -40.80
C TYR A 962 -14.40 -6.97 -41.90
N ARG A 963 -14.94 -6.86 -43.13
CA ARG A 963 -14.48 -7.67 -44.27
C ARG A 963 -12.99 -7.48 -44.58
N ARG A 964 -12.53 -6.22 -44.59
CA ARG A 964 -11.11 -5.89 -44.78
C ARG A 964 -10.23 -6.47 -43.65
N ASN A 965 -10.71 -6.43 -42.42
CA ASN A 965 -9.98 -7.02 -41.30
C ASN A 965 -9.93 -8.55 -41.36
N GLU A 966 -11.00 -9.21 -41.80
CA GLU A 966 -10.99 -10.67 -42.03
C GLU A 966 -9.99 -11.07 -43.13
N GLU A 967 -9.91 -10.30 -44.22
CA GLU A 967 -8.89 -10.50 -45.26
C GLU A 967 -7.48 -10.31 -44.70
N LEU A 968 -7.25 -9.25 -43.91
CA LEU A 968 -5.97 -8.98 -43.27
C LEU A 968 -5.57 -10.08 -42.27
N ILE A 969 -6.51 -10.56 -41.45
CA ILE A 969 -6.27 -11.67 -40.51
C ILE A 969 -5.89 -12.94 -41.27
N LYS A 970 -6.58 -13.22 -42.39
CA LYS A 970 -6.26 -14.36 -43.24
C LYS A 970 -4.87 -14.25 -43.85
N GLU A 971 -4.50 -13.08 -44.36
CA GLU A 971 -3.16 -12.80 -44.91
C GLU A 971 -2.07 -13.01 -43.84
N LEU A 972 -2.23 -12.39 -42.67
CA LEU A 972 -1.26 -12.45 -41.57
C LEU A 972 -1.22 -13.80 -40.85
N SER A 973 -2.26 -14.61 -41.00
CA SER A 973 -2.31 -15.99 -40.48
C SER A 973 -1.73 -17.00 -41.46
N THR A 974 -1.43 -16.61 -42.70
CA THR A 974 -0.72 -17.47 -43.66
C THR A 974 0.77 -17.14 -43.68
N PRO A 975 1.66 -18.14 -43.52
CA PRO A 975 3.09 -17.90 -43.56
C PRO A 975 3.54 -17.55 -44.99
N THR A 976 4.37 -16.52 -45.12
CA THR A 976 5.02 -16.17 -46.39
C THR A 976 6.04 -17.23 -46.80
N ALA A 977 6.23 -17.46 -48.11
CA ALA A 977 7.12 -18.51 -48.63
C ALA A 977 8.60 -18.41 -48.20
N ALA A 978 9.02 -17.26 -47.67
CA ALA A 978 10.38 -16.99 -47.20
C ALA A 978 10.52 -16.89 -45.66
N SER A 979 9.44 -17.04 -44.88
CA SER A 979 9.50 -16.96 -43.42
C SER A 979 9.76 -18.33 -42.79
N GLU A 980 10.62 -18.40 -41.78
CA GLU A 980 10.80 -19.58 -40.94
C GLU A 980 9.95 -19.49 -39.66
N ASN A 981 9.51 -20.63 -39.14
CA ASN A 981 8.77 -20.68 -37.88
C ASN A 981 9.69 -20.31 -36.71
N LEU A 982 9.23 -19.43 -35.81
CA LEU A 982 9.93 -19.05 -34.58
C LEU A 982 10.00 -20.22 -33.61
N HIS A 983 11.05 -21.03 -33.73
CA HIS A 983 11.31 -22.15 -32.83
C HIS A 983 12.46 -21.83 -31.87
N PHE A 984 12.18 -21.93 -30.57
CA PHE A 984 13.19 -21.81 -29.53
C PHE A 984 13.37 -23.15 -28.83
N PRO A 985 14.61 -23.66 -28.67
CA PRO A 985 14.86 -24.98 -28.07
C PRO A 985 14.53 -25.02 -26.57
N THR A 986 14.56 -23.86 -25.92
CA THR A 986 14.34 -23.70 -24.48
C THR A 986 13.33 -22.60 -24.20
N ARG A 987 12.53 -22.82 -23.15
CA ARG A 987 11.60 -21.83 -22.60
C ARG A 987 12.31 -20.52 -22.18
N PHE A 988 13.48 -20.64 -21.55
CA PHE A 988 14.28 -19.50 -21.08
C PHE A 988 15.47 -19.24 -22.00
N SER A 989 15.87 -17.97 -22.15
CA SER A 989 17.02 -17.58 -22.99
C SER A 989 18.36 -18.05 -22.41
N GLN A 990 18.50 -18.06 -21.08
CA GLN A 990 19.72 -18.44 -20.38
C GLN A 990 19.64 -19.84 -19.77
N ASN A 991 20.79 -20.50 -19.63
CA ASN A 991 20.89 -21.79 -18.93
C ASN A 991 20.68 -21.64 -17.41
N PHE A 992 20.39 -22.76 -16.73
CA PHE A 992 20.08 -22.78 -15.30
C PHE A 992 21.16 -22.13 -14.41
N PHE A 993 22.44 -22.40 -14.69
CA PHE A 993 23.54 -21.83 -13.91
C PHE A 993 23.66 -20.31 -14.06
N THR A 994 23.45 -19.79 -15.27
CA THR A 994 23.46 -18.35 -15.53
C THR A 994 22.26 -17.67 -14.87
N GLN A 995 21.08 -18.32 -14.89
CA GLN A 995 19.92 -17.86 -14.13
C GLN A 995 20.24 -17.76 -12.63
N CYS A 996 20.88 -18.78 -12.05
CA CYS A 996 21.28 -18.79 -10.64
C CYS A 996 22.27 -17.66 -10.34
N LYS A 997 23.27 -17.46 -11.20
CA LYS A 997 24.28 -16.40 -11.05
C LYS A 997 23.67 -15.00 -11.09
N ALA A 998 22.77 -14.74 -12.04
CA ALA A 998 22.08 -13.45 -12.15
C ALA A 998 21.18 -13.19 -10.94
N CYS A 999 20.38 -14.18 -10.53
CA CYS A 999 19.52 -14.06 -9.35
C CYS A 999 20.35 -13.83 -8.08
N LEU A 1000 21.46 -14.55 -7.91
CA LEU A 1000 22.37 -14.38 -6.77
C LEU A 1000 23.00 -12.99 -6.77
N TRP A 1001 23.41 -12.48 -7.93
CA TRP A 1001 23.97 -11.13 -8.05
C TRP A 1001 22.96 -10.05 -7.63
N LYS A 1002 21.73 -10.11 -8.14
CA LYS A 1002 20.65 -9.19 -7.76
C LYS A 1002 20.35 -9.28 -6.27
N GLN A 1003 20.18 -10.50 -5.75
CA GLN A 1003 19.84 -10.72 -4.35
C GLN A 1003 20.96 -10.26 -3.42
N HIS A 1004 22.22 -10.46 -3.79
CA HIS A 1004 23.38 -9.98 -3.04
C HIS A 1004 23.41 -8.45 -2.93
N LEU A 1005 23.16 -7.75 -4.05
CA LEU A 1005 23.06 -6.29 -4.06
C LEU A 1005 21.89 -5.80 -3.20
N SER A 1006 20.69 -6.36 -3.39
CA SER A 1006 19.48 -6.01 -2.63
C SER A 1006 19.72 -6.22 -1.13
N TYR A 1007 20.30 -7.36 -0.77
CA TYR A 1007 20.61 -7.72 0.62
C TYR A 1007 21.53 -6.68 1.28
N TRP A 1008 22.70 -6.39 0.72
CA TRP A 1008 23.67 -5.48 1.36
C TRP A 1008 23.21 -4.02 1.35
N ARG A 1009 22.42 -3.61 0.34
CA ARG A 1009 21.87 -2.25 0.27
C ARG A 1009 20.66 -2.03 1.17
N ASN A 1010 19.99 -3.10 1.60
CA ASN A 1010 19.08 -3.07 2.73
C ASN A 1010 19.87 -2.91 4.05
N SER A 1011 20.53 -1.76 4.16
CA SER A 1011 21.40 -1.40 5.28
C SER A 1011 20.63 -1.28 6.59
N GLN A 1012 19.34 -0.92 6.57
CA GLN A 1012 18.53 -0.87 7.79
C GLN A 1012 18.30 -2.25 8.36
N TYR A 1013 17.89 -3.22 7.53
CA TYR A 1013 17.73 -4.62 7.92
C TYR A 1013 19.04 -5.19 8.50
N ASN A 1014 20.15 -5.08 7.75
CA ASN A 1014 21.43 -5.63 8.18
C ASN A 1014 22.01 -4.91 9.40
N ALA A 1015 21.95 -3.58 9.47
CA ALA A 1015 22.40 -2.80 10.63
C ALA A 1015 21.71 -3.30 11.90
N ILE A 1016 20.38 -3.39 11.86
CA ILE A 1016 19.56 -3.74 13.02
C ILE A 1016 19.85 -5.17 13.42
N ARG A 1017 19.95 -6.10 12.47
CA ARG A 1017 20.28 -7.50 12.77
C ARG A 1017 21.65 -7.63 13.44
N PHE A 1018 22.69 -7.01 12.88
CA PHE A 1018 24.04 -7.04 13.46
C PHE A 1018 24.11 -6.33 14.82
N TYR A 1019 23.53 -5.14 14.93
CA TYR A 1019 23.43 -4.40 16.18
C TYR A 1019 22.79 -5.24 17.28
N VAL A 1020 21.66 -5.87 16.99
CA VAL A 1020 20.96 -6.70 17.97
C VAL A 1020 21.73 -7.98 18.30
N THR A 1021 22.42 -8.58 17.33
CA THR A 1021 23.29 -9.74 17.60
C THR A 1021 24.43 -9.36 18.56
N ILE A 1022 25.04 -8.18 18.37
CA ILE A 1022 26.08 -7.66 19.27
C ILE A 1022 25.50 -7.37 20.65
N VAL A 1023 24.35 -6.70 20.72
CA VAL A 1023 23.68 -6.37 22.00
C VAL A 1023 23.30 -7.64 22.75
N ILE A 1024 22.76 -8.66 22.06
CA ILE A 1024 22.47 -9.98 22.62
C ILE A 1024 23.76 -10.63 23.14
N GLY A 1025 24.84 -10.63 22.35
CA GLY A 1025 26.14 -11.19 22.76
C GLY A 1025 26.71 -10.51 24.01
N ILE A 1026 26.68 -9.16 24.06
CA ILE A 1026 27.10 -8.38 25.23
C ILE A 1026 26.22 -8.71 26.44
N MET A 1027 24.91 -8.79 26.25
CA MET A 1027 23.96 -9.14 27.31
C MET A 1027 24.27 -10.53 27.88
N PHE A 1028 24.47 -11.55 27.03
CA PHE A 1028 24.89 -12.88 27.50
C PHE A 1028 26.21 -12.84 28.25
N GLY A 1029 27.21 -12.11 27.74
CA GLY A 1029 28.50 -11.93 28.43
C GLY A 1029 28.36 -11.27 29.80
N ILE A 1030 27.46 -10.29 29.92
CA ILE A 1030 27.14 -9.59 31.18
C ILE A 1030 26.41 -10.52 32.17
N VAL A 1031 25.37 -11.23 31.72
CA VAL A 1031 24.54 -12.06 32.61
C VAL A 1031 25.31 -13.29 33.10
N PHE A 1032 26.12 -13.89 32.25
CA PHE A 1032 26.93 -15.08 32.56
C PHE A 1032 28.39 -14.74 32.90
N TRP A 1033 28.65 -13.50 33.33
CA TRP A 1033 29.99 -13.03 33.66
C TRP A 1033 30.69 -13.93 34.68
N SER A 1034 31.90 -14.42 34.34
CA SER A 1034 32.72 -15.32 35.16
C SER A 1034 31.99 -16.57 35.69
N LYS A 1035 30.97 -17.05 34.97
CA LYS A 1035 30.27 -18.30 35.32
C LYS A 1035 30.97 -19.55 34.79
N GLY A 1036 31.76 -19.44 33.72
CA GLY A 1036 32.59 -20.54 33.23
C GLY A 1036 33.65 -21.00 34.22
N ASP A 1037 34.11 -20.10 35.10
CA ASP A 1037 35.14 -20.39 36.10
C ASP A 1037 34.59 -21.15 37.32
N LYS A 1038 33.26 -21.26 37.45
CA LYS A 1038 32.57 -21.92 38.57
C LYS A 1038 31.88 -23.17 38.03
N ILE A 1039 32.55 -24.31 38.07
CA ILE A 1039 32.04 -25.60 37.54
C ILE A 1039 31.98 -26.70 38.62
N HIS A 1040 31.97 -26.29 39.90
CA HIS A 1040 32.06 -27.22 41.02
C HIS A 1040 30.69 -27.78 41.46
N LYS A 1041 29.57 -27.14 41.11
CA LYS A 1041 28.21 -27.61 41.46
C LYS A 1041 27.45 -28.04 40.21
N GLN A 1042 26.56 -29.02 40.37
CA GLN A 1042 25.64 -29.45 39.29
C GLN A 1042 24.79 -28.29 38.75
N GLN A 1043 24.37 -27.36 39.61
CA GLN A 1043 23.62 -26.16 39.20
C GLN A 1043 24.43 -25.26 38.26
N ASP A 1044 25.75 -25.16 38.45
CA ASP A 1044 26.60 -24.35 37.59
C ASP A 1044 26.67 -24.92 36.16
N LEU A 1045 26.77 -26.25 36.03
CA LEU A 1045 26.71 -26.94 34.73
C LEU A 1045 25.35 -26.75 34.04
N ILE A 1046 24.26 -26.82 34.81
CA ILE A 1046 22.89 -26.57 34.29
C ILE A 1046 22.74 -25.12 33.83
N ASN A 1047 23.30 -24.15 34.55
CA ASN A 1047 23.29 -22.74 34.16
C ASN A 1047 24.04 -22.53 32.83
N LEU A 1048 25.18 -23.21 32.62
CA LEU A 1048 25.94 -23.17 31.35
C LEU A 1048 25.17 -23.81 30.19
N LEU A 1049 24.56 -24.98 30.40
CA LEU A 1049 23.70 -25.63 29.40
C LEU A 1049 22.47 -24.77 29.06
N GLY A 1050 21.89 -24.12 30.07
CA GLY A 1050 20.81 -23.16 29.90
C GLY A 1050 21.22 -21.94 29.07
N ALA A 1051 22.43 -21.41 29.27
CA ALA A 1051 23.00 -20.33 28.46
C ALA A 1051 23.14 -20.76 26.99
N THR A 1052 23.69 -21.95 26.74
CA THR A 1052 23.84 -22.47 25.36
C THR A 1052 22.49 -22.70 24.69
N TYR A 1053 21.50 -23.23 25.43
CA TYR A 1053 20.15 -23.44 24.91
C TYR A 1053 19.45 -22.10 24.58
N ALA A 1054 19.54 -21.12 25.47
CA ALA A 1054 18.96 -19.79 25.25
C ALA A 1054 19.61 -19.08 24.05
N ALA A 1055 20.93 -19.17 23.91
CA ALA A 1055 21.64 -18.59 22.78
C ALA A 1055 21.21 -19.21 21.44
N LEU A 1056 21.15 -20.54 21.37
CA LEU A 1056 20.73 -21.25 20.15
C LEU A 1056 19.28 -20.93 19.77
N LEU A 1057 18.36 -20.97 20.75
CA LEU A 1057 16.94 -20.74 20.51
C LEU A 1057 16.68 -19.31 20.01
N PHE A 1058 17.20 -18.30 20.71
CA PHE A 1058 16.88 -16.90 20.40
C PHE A 1058 17.64 -16.38 19.19
N LEU A 1059 18.89 -16.79 18.95
CA LEU A 1059 19.63 -16.38 17.76
C LEU A 1059 18.99 -16.96 16.49
N GLY A 1060 18.59 -18.25 16.53
CA GLY A 1060 17.89 -18.91 15.43
C GLY A 1060 16.52 -18.27 15.15
N ALA A 1061 15.69 -18.14 16.20
CA ALA A 1061 14.34 -17.57 16.07
C ALA A 1061 14.37 -16.10 15.62
N SER A 1062 15.28 -15.27 16.15
CA SER A 1062 15.39 -13.86 15.76
C SER A 1062 15.72 -13.71 14.28
N ASN A 1063 16.69 -14.49 13.77
CA ASN A 1063 17.10 -14.43 12.38
C ASN A 1063 16.01 -14.97 11.45
N ALA A 1064 15.33 -16.06 11.83
CA ALA A 1064 14.22 -16.64 11.08
C ALA A 1064 12.99 -15.71 11.02
N ALA A 1065 12.74 -14.92 12.07
CA ALA A 1065 11.62 -13.99 12.09
C ALA A 1065 11.93 -12.68 11.35
N ALA A 1066 13.18 -12.18 11.41
CA ALA A 1066 13.58 -10.95 10.73
C ALA A 1066 13.60 -11.06 9.20
N ILE A 1067 13.82 -12.27 8.64
CA ILE A 1067 13.90 -12.49 7.19
C ILE A 1067 12.53 -12.54 6.49
N GLN A 1068 11.46 -12.89 7.21
CA GLN A 1068 10.12 -13.10 6.61
C GLN A 1068 9.59 -11.86 5.85
N PRO A 1069 9.68 -10.63 6.37
CA PRO A 1069 9.17 -9.46 5.67
C PRO A 1069 9.98 -9.12 4.41
N VAL A 1070 11.29 -9.37 4.43
CA VAL A 1070 12.18 -9.17 3.26
C VAL A 1070 11.82 -10.14 2.14
N VAL A 1071 11.56 -11.40 2.49
CA VAL A 1071 11.11 -12.44 1.56
C VAL A 1071 9.73 -12.09 0.99
N ALA A 1072 8.80 -11.61 1.83
CA ALA A 1072 7.46 -11.24 1.41
C ALA A 1072 7.46 -10.08 0.39
N MET A 1073 8.34 -9.10 0.57
CA MET A 1073 8.53 -7.97 -0.34
C MET A 1073 9.09 -8.40 -1.71
N GLU A 1074 10.17 -9.21 -1.75
CA GLU A 1074 10.74 -9.69 -3.02
C GLU A 1074 9.82 -10.70 -3.73
N ARG A 1075 8.89 -11.35 -3.01
CA ARG A 1075 7.94 -12.31 -3.59
C ARG A 1075 7.02 -11.66 -4.63
N THR A 1076 6.58 -10.42 -4.45
CA THR A 1076 5.72 -9.74 -5.44
C THR A 1076 6.50 -9.47 -6.73
N VAL A 1077 7.76 -9.05 -6.60
CA VAL A 1077 8.68 -8.89 -7.74
C VAL A 1077 8.93 -10.22 -8.45
N PHE A 1078 9.14 -11.30 -7.70
CA PHE A 1078 9.32 -12.65 -8.24
C PHE A 1078 8.15 -13.08 -9.13
N TYR A 1079 6.89 -12.82 -8.74
CA TYR A 1079 5.74 -13.18 -9.56
C TYR A 1079 5.72 -12.45 -10.91
N ARG A 1080 6.07 -11.16 -10.92
CA ARG A 1080 6.18 -10.36 -12.14
C ARG A 1080 7.33 -10.84 -13.04
N GLU A 1081 8.52 -11.05 -12.48
CA GLU A 1081 9.69 -11.54 -13.23
C GLU A 1081 9.48 -12.95 -13.80
N ARG A 1082 8.78 -13.81 -13.06
CA ARG A 1082 8.38 -15.14 -13.52
C ARG A 1082 7.36 -15.06 -14.66
N ALA A 1083 6.39 -14.14 -14.59
CA ALA A 1083 5.42 -13.92 -15.65
C ALA A 1083 6.07 -13.38 -16.94
N ALA A 1084 7.13 -12.58 -16.81
CA ALA A 1084 7.96 -12.11 -17.94
C ALA A 1084 8.92 -13.17 -18.51
N GLY A 1085 8.95 -14.38 -17.95
CA GLY A 1085 9.79 -15.48 -18.45
C GLY A 1085 11.30 -15.27 -18.23
N MET A 1086 11.71 -14.49 -17.24
CA MET A 1086 13.13 -14.21 -16.97
C MET A 1086 13.92 -15.44 -16.49
N TYR A 1087 13.34 -16.21 -15.56
CA TYR A 1087 13.98 -17.38 -14.95
C TYR A 1087 12.95 -18.36 -14.39
N SER A 1088 13.39 -19.58 -14.09
CA SER A 1088 12.57 -20.60 -13.42
C SER A 1088 12.51 -20.40 -11.89
N ALA A 1089 11.56 -21.05 -11.20
CA ALA A 1089 11.40 -20.84 -9.76
C ALA A 1089 12.62 -21.31 -8.92
N LEU A 1090 13.36 -22.32 -9.40
CA LEU A 1090 14.47 -22.92 -8.66
C LEU A 1090 15.69 -21.99 -8.52
N PRO A 1091 16.22 -21.33 -9.59
CA PRO A 1091 17.29 -20.36 -9.48
C PRO A 1091 17.03 -19.23 -8.49
N TYR A 1092 15.81 -18.71 -8.46
CA TYR A 1092 15.41 -17.71 -7.47
C TYR A 1092 15.46 -18.27 -6.04
N ALA A 1093 14.90 -19.46 -5.81
CA ALA A 1093 14.96 -20.11 -4.50
C ALA A 1093 16.40 -20.40 -4.05
N PHE A 1094 17.26 -20.89 -4.95
CA PHE A 1094 18.69 -21.10 -4.68
C PHE A 1094 19.40 -19.78 -4.37
N ALA A 1095 19.22 -18.76 -5.20
CA ALA A 1095 19.81 -17.44 -4.94
C ALA A 1095 19.35 -16.89 -3.59
N GLN A 1096 18.05 -17.01 -3.29
CA GLN A 1096 17.51 -16.61 -2.00
C GLN A 1096 18.26 -17.33 -0.89
N VAL A 1097 18.30 -18.66 -0.84
CA VAL A 1097 19.02 -19.43 0.20
C VAL A 1097 20.51 -19.09 0.28
N SER A 1098 21.22 -19.09 -0.86
CA SER A 1098 22.68 -18.93 -0.93
C SER A 1098 23.17 -17.53 -0.54
N THR A 1099 22.40 -16.48 -0.83
CA THR A 1099 22.80 -15.11 -0.44
C THR A 1099 22.86 -14.97 1.09
N PHE A 1100 22.15 -15.82 1.83
CA PHE A 1100 22.13 -15.80 3.29
C PHE A 1100 23.22 -16.64 3.94
N GLU A 1101 23.85 -17.57 3.21
CA GLU A 1101 24.96 -18.41 3.70
C GLU A 1101 26.35 -17.85 3.32
N GLY A 1102 26.44 -17.01 2.29
CA GLY A 1102 27.71 -16.54 1.74
C GLY A 1102 28.25 -15.25 2.35
N SER A 1103 28.97 -15.34 3.48
CA SER A 1103 30.08 -14.40 3.73
C SER A 1103 31.31 -14.89 2.97
N ASN A 1104 31.79 -14.09 2.01
CA ASN A 1104 32.98 -14.28 1.15
C ASN A 1104 32.70 -14.86 -0.24
N GLN A 1105 32.61 -13.98 -1.24
CA GLN A 1105 33.33 -14.12 -2.51
C GLN A 1105 33.13 -12.84 -3.36
N GLN A 1106 33.80 -11.76 -2.96
CA GLN A 1106 34.14 -10.66 -3.86
C GLN A 1106 35.67 -10.58 -3.92
N SER A 1107 36.24 -11.41 -4.77
CA SER A 1107 37.62 -11.33 -5.22
C SER A 1107 37.68 -12.14 -6.51
N SER A 1108 37.39 -11.46 -7.62
CA SER A 1108 37.70 -11.77 -9.03
C SER A 1108 36.62 -11.11 -9.89
N TYR A 1109 37.03 -10.47 -10.99
CA TYR A 1109 36.19 -9.82 -12.00
C TYR A 1109 35.86 -8.33 -11.75
N SER A 1110 36.94 -7.53 -11.65
CA SER A 1110 37.08 -6.33 -12.49
C SER A 1110 37.56 -6.73 -13.87
#